data_AF-A0A7R9E9K1-F1
#
_entry.id   AF-A0A7R9E9K1-F1
#
_cell.length_a   1.000
_cell.length_b   1.000
_cell.length_c   1.000
_cell.angle_alpha   90.00
_cell.angle_beta   90.00
_cell.angle_gamma   90.00
#
_symmetry.space_group_name_H-M   'P 1'
#
loop_
_entity.id
_entity.type
_entity.pdbx_description
1 polymer ?
#
loop_
_entity_poly.entity_id
_entity_poly.type
_entity_poly.pdbx_seq_one_letter_code
_entity_poly.pdbx_strand_id
1 'polypeptide(L)'
;MNCDYMEDSSWSLDVALARSPQLTPLVMLTVNWPDEHLYYDGGMFSPVDIESEKVRVREFRDMEYHYHFDSSPNSATLTNTGHTVQVALDNPNTPWFIRGGPLNSDYEFEQMHFHWGEDDSAGSEHRVNGAQFSMEAHAVHKKTGLKTMKEAKECLEGIAVVAIFFQVKCKQKCAEIDCKSDKLERLVDYLPQVRRPYSKTEVPSNVLEWFMDRAKPSGYYTYPGSFSLDTSSEVVTWLVYPRPITICQSQVEPFRQLEEGGHLIKRNYASVKPFNNRPIAVHWQQQPSSAGTSYVWSVMVGCVAREIANSGRTQWNGPLKFEIYSMAWQNEINLDNVVLAAASYGGPIAVVRDRKRFIKVQTTGKPVISIYTASGRQMSSIVWTGGQIIHLGWSSTEDLLCVQNDGCVLVYDMFGTYLHTFSMGQVGYSPRVSYLITDDRLVHYSNQILLFFSLKSNLLSDRLLRFFLVNNVKEPKVRQLAEVAGLTVPPSSWCVISEDRHTRVLMARGSDLYLLKHSEQHAFPVGLDLRENTQSVVEMAVSHNNRHVALFTDLGHLWIGSADMRKKYCEFDTKCPSRPRQLVWCGTEAVVGHWDAVLLVVNRQGEFINYSYDSPVHLLPEMDGVRVLSAFTHEMIQKVPLVVQQIFRINSTEPGSYLLEASKQFQVPLRSKQTLYNSSYVQITAWERAHYPKE
;
A
#
# COMPACT_ATOMS: atom_id res chain seq x y z
N MET A 1 7.46 -21.07 -65.31
CA MET A 1 8.21 -22.32 -65.04
C MET A 1 9.18 -21.97 -63.92
N ASN A 2 8.81 -22.36 -62.69
CA ASN A 2 9.41 -23.46 -61.93
C ASN A 2 10.79 -23.06 -61.37
N CYS A 3 10.92 -22.89 -60.04
CA CYS A 3 11.44 -23.92 -59.10
C CYS A 3 12.98 -23.83 -59.06
N ASP A 4 13.75 -23.80 -57.95
CA ASP A 4 13.67 -24.43 -56.63
C ASP A 4 14.80 -23.82 -55.73
N TYR A 5 14.56 -23.60 -54.42
CA TYR A 5 15.13 -24.27 -53.21
C TYR A 5 16.53 -23.88 -52.66
N MET A 6 16.53 -23.64 -51.33
CA MET A 6 17.54 -23.92 -50.26
C MET A 6 18.81 -23.06 -50.23
N GLU A 7 19.43 -22.70 -49.10
CA GLU A 7 19.33 -23.09 -47.68
C GLU A 7 20.12 -22.08 -46.81
N ASP A 8 19.76 -21.98 -45.53
CA ASP A 8 20.55 -21.64 -44.31
C ASP A 8 21.74 -20.67 -44.33
N SER A 9 21.72 -19.72 -43.36
CA SER A 9 22.86 -19.52 -42.46
C SER A 9 22.51 -18.71 -41.20
N SER A 10 22.58 -19.39 -40.05
CA SER A 10 23.06 -18.97 -38.73
C SER A 10 23.51 -17.51 -38.53
N TRP A 11 23.02 -16.87 -37.46
CA TRP A 11 23.64 -15.68 -36.88
C TRP A 11 24.47 -16.06 -35.66
N SER A 12 25.80 -16.09 -35.83
CA SER A 12 26.79 -16.11 -34.74
C SER A 12 27.27 -14.68 -34.44
N LEU A 13 27.46 -14.40 -33.15
CA LEU A 13 28.10 -13.19 -32.63
C LEU A 13 29.59 -13.17 -33.01
N ASP A 14 30.04 -12.11 -33.72
CA ASP A 14 31.25 -11.31 -33.46
C ASP A 14 31.91 -10.72 -34.72
N VAL A 15 32.46 -9.51 -34.49
CA VAL A 15 33.56 -8.80 -35.19
C VAL A 15 33.23 -7.61 -36.11
N ALA A 16 33.54 -6.43 -35.53
CA ALA A 16 34.17 -5.22 -36.07
C ALA A 16 33.44 -4.32 -37.08
N LEU A 17 33.19 -3.08 -36.67
CA LEU A 17 33.41 -1.91 -37.53
C LEU A 17 34.06 -0.75 -36.76
N ALA A 18 35.11 -0.21 -37.36
CA ALA A 18 35.91 0.90 -36.90
C ALA A 18 35.34 2.26 -37.37
N ARG A 19 35.44 3.26 -36.49
CA ARG A 19 35.60 4.72 -36.69
C ARG A 19 34.95 5.39 -37.92
N SER A 20 33.94 6.23 -37.66
CA SER A 20 33.90 7.65 -38.05
C SER A 20 32.81 8.39 -37.24
N PRO A 21 33.04 9.60 -36.70
CA PRO A 21 32.02 10.37 -36.00
C PRO A 21 31.29 11.25 -37.01
N GLN A 22 30.08 10.87 -37.40
CA GLN A 22 29.18 11.74 -38.17
C GLN A 22 27.85 11.83 -37.45
N LEU A 23 27.63 13.02 -36.87
CA LEU A 23 26.36 13.68 -36.53
C LEU A 23 25.12 12.78 -36.59
N THR A 24 24.60 12.40 -35.42
CA THR A 24 23.25 11.83 -35.30
C THR A 24 22.24 12.85 -35.82
N PRO A 25 21.34 12.49 -36.76
CA PRO A 25 20.26 13.37 -37.16
C PRO A 25 19.29 13.56 -35.98
N LEU A 26 19.03 14.83 -35.63
CA LEU A 26 17.94 15.20 -34.72
C LEU A 26 16.62 14.76 -35.33
N VAL A 27 15.95 13.78 -34.72
CA VAL A 27 14.62 13.34 -35.14
C VAL A 27 13.59 14.18 -34.40
N MET A 28 12.86 15.03 -35.12
CA MET A 28 11.66 15.68 -34.59
C MET A 28 10.47 14.72 -34.73
N LEU A 29 10.04 14.12 -33.62
CA LEU A 29 8.77 13.40 -33.55
C LEU A 29 7.75 14.27 -32.84
N THR A 30 6.72 14.69 -33.57
CA THR A 30 5.49 15.27 -32.99
C THR A 30 4.69 14.13 -32.36
N VAL A 31 5.08 13.75 -31.15
CA VAL A 31 4.24 12.93 -30.27
C VAL A 31 3.13 13.86 -29.76
N ASN A 32 1.90 13.38 -29.62
CA ASN A 32 0.73 14.22 -29.27
C ASN A 32 0.73 14.61 -27.78
N TRP A 33 1.85 15.17 -27.31
CA TRP A 33 2.06 15.80 -26.03
C TRP A 33 1.73 17.28 -26.23
N PRO A 34 0.71 17.83 -25.54
CA PRO A 34 0.43 19.24 -25.64
C PRO A 34 1.68 20.03 -25.19
N ASP A 35 2.16 20.90 -26.08
CA ASP A 35 3.02 22.06 -25.82
C ASP A 35 4.55 21.96 -25.63
N GLU A 36 5.27 20.92 -26.09
CA GLU A 36 6.74 21.05 -26.21
C GLU A 36 7.31 20.34 -27.47
N HIS A 37 7.99 21.09 -28.35
CA HIS A 37 8.96 20.53 -29.31
C HIS A 37 10.15 19.98 -28.52
N LEU A 38 10.10 18.71 -28.11
CA LEU A 38 11.19 18.05 -27.40
C LEU A 38 12.19 17.49 -28.41
N TYR A 39 13.44 17.95 -28.30
CA TYR A 39 14.57 17.43 -29.04
C TYR A 39 15.12 16.19 -28.30
N TYR A 40 15.26 15.08 -29.02
CA TYR A 40 15.79 13.82 -28.47
C TYR A 40 17.27 13.68 -28.83
N ASP A 41 18.11 13.36 -27.84
CA ASP A 41 19.54 13.07 -28.06
C ASP A 41 19.72 11.57 -28.32
N GLY A 42 19.41 11.10 -29.53
CA GLY A 42 19.60 9.71 -29.95
C GLY A 42 18.30 8.88 -30.02
N GLY A 43 18.44 7.57 -30.24
CA GLY A 43 17.31 6.65 -30.43
C GLY A 43 16.50 6.38 -29.16
N MET A 44 15.21 6.12 -29.30
CA MET A 44 14.24 5.87 -28.22
C MET A 44 14.15 4.39 -27.85
N PHE A 45 15.28 3.74 -27.61
CA PHE A 45 15.31 2.30 -27.34
C PHE A 45 14.75 1.94 -25.96
N SER A 46 14.13 0.78 -25.83
CA SER A 46 13.60 0.22 -24.58
C SER A 46 14.25 -1.13 -24.26
N PRO A 47 14.22 -1.60 -23.00
CA PRO A 47 13.67 -0.95 -21.80
C PRO A 47 14.58 0.16 -21.25
N VAL A 48 14.13 0.90 -20.24
CA VAL A 48 14.97 1.87 -19.48
C VAL A 48 14.85 1.71 -17.98
N ASP A 49 15.79 2.33 -17.28
CA ASP A 49 15.65 2.65 -15.87
C ASP A 49 14.83 3.94 -15.70
N ILE A 50 13.70 3.82 -15.00
CA ILE A 50 12.80 4.93 -14.68
C ILE A 50 13.29 5.57 -13.39
N GLU A 51 14.00 6.68 -13.54
CA GLU A 51 14.42 7.52 -12.41
C GLU A 51 13.26 8.42 -11.98
N SER A 52 12.53 8.04 -10.93
CA SER A 52 11.30 8.70 -10.49
C SER A 52 11.47 10.20 -10.20
N GLU A 53 12.67 10.63 -9.80
CA GLU A 53 13.01 12.03 -9.55
C GLU A 53 13.03 12.89 -10.82
N LYS A 54 13.31 12.29 -11.98
CA LYS A 54 13.35 12.98 -13.28
C LYS A 54 12.00 12.98 -13.99
N VAL A 55 11.00 12.29 -13.43
CA VAL A 55 9.68 12.14 -14.04
C VAL A 55 8.84 13.40 -13.84
N ARG A 56 8.23 13.88 -14.93
CA ARG A 56 7.28 15.00 -14.86
C ARG A 56 5.88 14.45 -14.58
N VAL A 57 5.21 14.98 -13.55
CA VAL A 57 3.80 14.65 -13.33
C VAL A 57 2.98 15.25 -14.46
N ARG A 58 2.18 14.44 -15.15
CA ARG A 58 1.18 14.92 -16.11
C ARG A 58 -0.18 14.32 -15.80
N GLU A 59 -1.20 15.15 -15.96
CA GLU A 59 -2.58 14.72 -15.86
C GLU A 59 -3.02 14.13 -17.20
N PHE A 60 -3.41 12.87 -17.16
CA PHE A 60 -4.02 12.17 -18.26
C PHE A 60 -5.46 11.81 -17.88
N ARG A 61 -6.27 11.45 -18.88
CA ARG A 61 -7.53 10.76 -18.60
C ARG A 61 -7.23 9.40 -17.95
N ASP A 62 -8.16 8.89 -17.16
CA ASP A 62 -8.03 7.54 -16.61
C ASP A 62 -7.82 6.51 -17.74
N MET A 63 -6.97 5.51 -17.47
CA MET A 63 -6.85 4.35 -18.35
C MET A 63 -8.10 3.49 -18.23
N GLU A 64 -8.74 3.24 -19.37
CA GLU A 64 -9.90 2.39 -19.48
C GLU A 64 -9.52 1.07 -20.15
N TYR A 65 -9.87 -0.03 -19.48
CA TYR A 65 -9.70 -1.39 -19.99
C TYR A 65 -11.10 -1.94 -20.22
N HIS A 66 -11.41 -2.30 -21.47
CA HIS A 66 -12.73 -2.75 -21.92
C HIS A 66 -12.69 -4.24 -22.25
N TYR A 67 -13.75 -4.97 -21.87
CA TYR A 67 -13.97 -6.41 -22.11
C TYR A 67 -12.94 -7.36 -21.53
N HIS A 68 -11.83 -6.85 -20.99
CA HIS A 68 -10.89 -7.58 -20.16
C HIS A 68 -11.70 -8.25 -19.03
N PHE A 69 -11.90 -9.56 -19.15
CA PHE A 69 -12.62 -10.42 -18.19
C PHE A 69 -14.15 -10.28 -18.13
N ASP A 70 -14.81 -9.72 -19.15
CA ASP A 70 -16.26 -9.90 -19.26
C ASP A 70 -16.58 -11.39 -19.41
N SER A 71 -17.54 -11.89 -18.62
CA SER A 71 -17.89 -13.29 -18.34
C SER A 71 -18.28 -14.20 -19.54
N SER A 72 -17.89 -13.87 -20.76
CA SER A 72 -18.14 -14.65 -21.97
C SER A 72 -16.90 -15.46 -22.37
N PRO A 73 -17.06 -16.73 -22.83
CA PRO A 73 -15.97 -17.68 -22.98
C PRO A 73 -15.19 -17.39 -24.26
N ASN A 74 -14.19 -16.52 -24.17
CA ASN A 74 -13.15 -16.47 -25.19
C ASN A 74 -12.09 -17.52 -24.85
N SER A 75 -11.75 -18.38 -25.82
CA SER A 75 -10.56 -19.23 -25.75
C SER A 75 -9.32 -18.40 -26.06
N ALA A 76 -8.18 -18.88 -25.59
CA ALA A 76 -6.88 -18.30 -25.87
C ALA A 76 -5.89 -19.42 -26.16
N THR A 77 -4.85 -19.11 -26.91
CA THR A 77 -3.75 -20.01 -27.18
C THR A 77 -2.53 -19.59 -26.35
N LEU A 78 -2.05 -20.51 -25.51
CA LEU A 78 -0.76 -20.41 -24.82
C LEU A 78 0.32 -21.05 -25.68
N THR A 79 1.41 -20.35 -25.96
CA THR A 79 2.49 -20.81 -26.84
C THR A 79 3.85 -20.52 -26.20
N ASN A 80 4.74 -21.51 -26.17
CA ASN A 80 6.17 -21.23 -26.01
C ASN A 80 6.74 -20.84 -27.38
N THR A 81 7.17 -19.59 -27.52
CA THR A 81 7.64 -19.03 -28.80
C THR A 81 9.07 -19.43 -29.15
N GLY A 82 9.74 -20.19 -28.28
CA GLY A 82 11.17 -20.43 -28.31
C GLY A 82 11.98 -19.41 -27.51
N HIS A 83 11.42 -18.24 -27.18
CA HIS A 83 12.11 -17.19 -26.41
C HIS A 83 11.34 -16.73 -25.16
N THR A 84 10.03 -16.92 -25.15
CA THR A 84 9.13 -16.56 -24.06
C THR A 84 7.89 -17.44 -24.11
N VAL A 85 7.02 -17.33 -23.11
CA VAL A 85 5.65 -17.82 -23.18
C VAL A 85 4.72 -16.66 -23.55
N GLN A 86 3.82 -16.91 -24.48
CA GLN A 86 2.89 -15.93 -25.03
C GLN A 86 1.45 -16.46 -24.95
N VAL A 87 0.52 -15.60 -24.56
CA VAL A 87 -0.93 -15.87 -24.55
C VAL A 87 -1.58 -14.92 -25.56
N ALA A 88 -2.35 -15.46 -26.51
CA ALA A 88 -3.12 -14.68 -27.48
C ALA A 88 -4.59 -15.16 -27.48
N LEU A 89 -5.55 -14.24 -27.65
CA LEU A 89 -6.97 -14.61 -27.70
C LEU A 89 -7.31 -15.22 -29.06
N ASP A 90 -8.13 -16.27 -29.07
CA ASP A 90 -8.60 -16.85 -30.33
C ASP A 90 -9.85 -16.10 -30.79
N ASN A 91 -9.78 -15.44 -31.95
CA ASN A 91 -10.90 -14.78 -32.66
C ASN A 91 -12.01 -14.25 -31.74
N PRO A 92 -11.72 -13.26 -30.87
CA PRO A 92 -12.70 -12.80 -29.91
C PRO A 92 -13.88 -12.14 -30.64
N ASN A 93 -15.11 -12.58 -30.36
CA ASN A 93 -16.34 -11.91 -30.84
C ASN A 93 -16.39 -10.43 -30.40
N THR A 94 -15.66 -10.08 -29.36
CA THR A 94 -15.49 -8.72 -28.87
C THR A 94 -14.02 -8.52 -28.48
N PRO A 95 -13.24 -7.74 -29.26
CA PRO A 95 -11.82 -7.56 -28.99
C PRO A 95 -11.62 -6.80 -27.68
N TRP A 96 -10.68 -7.28 -26.88
CA TRP A 96 -10.22 -6.54 -25.70
C TRP A 96 -9.48 -5.30 -26.18
N PHE A 97 -9.73 -4.14 -25.58
CA PHE A 97 -8.99 -2.93 -25.94
C PHE A 97 -8.77 -2.02 -24.74
N ILE A 98 -7.80 -1.13 -24.89
CA ILE A 98 -7.47 -0.06 -23.96
C ILE A 98 -7.66 1.30 -24.61
N ARG A 99 -8.05 2.30 -23.80
CA ARG A 99 -8.17 3.70 -24.21
C ARG A 99 -7.94 4.64 -23.03
N GLY A 100 -7.83 5.93 -23.31
CA GLY A 100 -7.54 6.93 -22.26
C GLY A 100 -6.04 7.03 -21.98
N GLY A 101 -5.66 7.56 -20.82
CA GLY A 101 -4.26 7.80 -20.49
C GLY A 101 -3.55 8.68 -21.54
N PRO A 102 -2.33 8.31 -21.96
CA PRO A 102 -1.58 8.99 -23.02
C PRO A 102 -2.00 8.54 -24.44
N LEU A 103 -2.96 7.63 -24.58
CA LEU A 103 -3.31 7.03 -25.86
C LEU A 103 -4.20 7.96 -26.69
N ASN A 104 -3.92 8.04 -28.00
CA ASN A 104 -4.65 8.90 -28.95
C ASN A 104 -5.79 8.19 -29.70
N SER A 105 -5.97 6.90 -29.44
CA SER A 105 -6.95 6.03 -30.09
C SER A 105 -7.28 4.87 -29.15
N ASP A 106 -8.17 4.00 -29.59
CA ASP A 106 -8.39 2.72 -28.94
C ASP A 106 -7.30 1.75 -29.45
N TYR A 107 -6.76 0.92 -28.56
CA TYR A 107 -5.73 -0.07 -28.89
C TYR A 107 -6.22 -1.47 -28.54
N GLU A 108 -6.33 -2.32 -29.55
CA GLU A 108 -6.80 -3.71 -29.45
C GLU A 108 -5.70 -4.62 -28.90
N PHE A 109 -6.03 -5.48 -27.95
CA PHE A 109 -5.11 -6.47 -27.38
C PHE A 109 -4.72 -7.51 -28.42
N GLU A 110 -3.42 -7.73 -28.57
CA GLU A 110 -2.86 -8.70 -29.50
C GLU A 110 -2.36 -9.95 -28.77
N GLN A 111 -1.51 -9.74 -27.76
CA GLN A 111 -0.92 -10.82 -26.97
C GLN A 111 -0.38 -10.32 -25.65
N MET A 112 -0.11 -11.25 -24.74
CA MET A 112 0.70 -11.03 -23.56
C MET A 112 1.87 -12.00 -23.50
N HIS A 113 3.07 -11.51 -23.13
CA HIS A 113 4.26 -12.34 -22.94
C HIS A 113 5.06 -11.93 -21.70
N PHE A 114 6.05 -12.74 -21.31
CA PHE A 114 6.73 -12.61 -20.03
C PHE A 114 8.26 -12.61 -20.18
N HIS A 115 8.92 -11.87 -19.28
CA HIS A 115 10.37 -11.82 -19.14
C HIS A 115 10.73 -12.15 -17.70
N TRP A 116 11.67 -13.08 -17.49
CA TRP A 116 12.12 -13.54 -16.19
C TRP A 116 13.63 -13.75 -16.17
N GLY A 117 14.20 -13.83 -14.97
CA GLY A 117 15.60 -14.13 -14.76
C GLY A 117 15.85 -15.45 -14.04
N GLU A 118 17.14 -15.76 -13.88
CA GLU A 118 17.61 -17.03 -13.33
C GLU A 118 17.30 -17.14 -11.83
N ASP A 119 17.23 -16.00 -11.13
CA ASP A 119 16.92 -15.92 -9.72
C ASP A 119 15.86 -14.85 -9.43
N ASP A 120 15.51 -14.71 -8.15
CA ASP A 120 14.41 -13.85 -7.70
C ASP A 120 14.79 -12.36 -7.63
N SER A 121 16.06 -12.02 -7.83
CA SER A 121 16.61 -10.67 -7.71
C SER A 121 16.68 -9.90 -9.03
N ALA A 122 16.50 -10.59 -10.16
CA ALA A 122 16.52 -9.98 -11.49
C ALA A 122 15.62 -10.76 -12.47
N GLY A 123 15.01 -10.06 -13.42
CA GLY A 123 14.13 -10.67 -14.41
C GLY A 123 13.21 -9.71 -15.16
N SER A 124 12.89 -8.56 -14.58
CA SER A 124 12.21 -7.47 -15.30
C SER A 124 13.14 -6.82 -16.32
N GLU A 125 12.60 -6.35 -17.42
CA GLU A 125 13.30 -5.54 -18.42
C GLU A 125 13.45 -4.10 -17.95
N HIS A 126 12.35 -3.49 -17.51
CA HIS A 126 12.37 -2.16 -16.90
C HIS A 126 12.97 -2.20 -15.50
N ARG A 127 13.49 -1.05 -15.10
CA ARG A 127 13.90 -0.75 -13.73
C ARG A 127 13.19 0.49 -13.23
N VAL A 128 13.06 0.61 -11.93
CA VAL A 128 12.57 1.82 -11.26
C VAL A 128 13.59 2.21 -10.20
N ASN A 129 14.22 3.38 -10.34
CA ASN A 129 15.30 3.86 -9.47
C ASN A 129 16.45 2.82 -9.32
N GLY A 130 16.81 2.15 -10.41
CA GLY A 130 17.82 1.11 -10.43
C GLY A 130 17.36 -0.26 -9.92
N ALA A 131 16.18 -0.36 -9.30
CA ALA A 131 15.62 -1.63 -8.83
C ALA A 131 15.09 -2.48 -9.99
N GLN A 132 15.38 -3.78 -9.94
CA GLN A 132 14.91 -4.78 -10.88
C GLN A 132 14.04 -5.81 -10.14
N PHE A 133 13.03 -6.36 -10.82
CA PHE A 133 12.07 -7.31 -10.24
C PHE A 133 12.27 -8.72 -10.80
N SER A 134 11.66 -9.73 -10.18
CA SER A 134 11.84 -11.15 -10.54
C SER A 134 11.32 -11.51 -11.94
N MET A 135 10.25 -10.85 -12.40
CA MET A 135 9.63 -11.08 -13.71
C MET A 135 8.86 -9.83 -14.15
N GLU A 136 8.59 -9.68 -15.44
CA GLU A 136 7.78 -8.63 -16.04
C GLU A 136 6.90 -9.21 -17.15
N ALA A 137 5.63 -8.81 -17.20
CA ALA A 137 4.71 -9.15 -18.27
C ALA A 137 4.42 -7.95 -19.15
N HIS A 138 4.34 -8.17 -20.46
CA HIS A 138 3.98 -7.19 -21.47
C HIS A 138 2.67 -7.57 -22.14
N ALA A 139 1.63 -6.76 -21.93
CA ALA A 139 0.40 -6.81 -22.71
C ALA A 139 0.53 -5.87 -23.91
N VAL A 140 0.66 -6.46 -25.10
CA VAL A 140 0.86 -5.74 -26.37
C VAL A 140 -0.49 -5.43 -26.98
N HIS A 141 -0.68 -4.16 -27.34
CA HIS A 141 -1.89 -3.68 -27.99
C HIS A 141 -1.53 -2.94 -29.29
N LYS A 142 -2.34 -3.14 -30.32
CA LYS A 142 -2.21 -2.53 -31.64
C LYS A 142 -3.28 -1.45 -31.80
N LYS A 143 -2.90 -0.31 -32.38
CA LYS A 143 -3.82 0.78 -32.68
C LYS A 143 -4.98 0.31 -33.57
N THR A 144 -6.20 0.66 -33.19
CA THR A 144 -7.41 0.31 -33.95
C THR A 144 -7.34 0.90 -35.36
N GLY A 145 -7.77 0.12 -36.36
CA GLY A 145 -7.74 0.50 -37.78
C GLY A 145 -6.50 0.02 -38.54
N LEU A 146 -5.47 -0.47 -37.85
CA LEU A 146 -4.35 -1.18 -38.47
C LEU A 146 -4.69 -2.67 -38.58
N LYS A 147 -4.45 -3.28 -39.73
CA LYS A 147 -4.84 -4.68 -39.97
C LYS A 147 -3.83 -5.66 -39.39
N THR A 148 -2.56 -5.31 -39.42
CA THR A 148 -1.47 -6.22 -39.06
C THR A 148 -0.48 -5.58 -38.10
N MET A 149 0.23 -6.40 -37.33
CA MET A 149 1.36 -5.94 -36.52
C MET A 149 2.50 -5.36 -37.37
N LYS A 150 2.61 -5.76 -38.64
CA LYS A 150 3.57 -5.17 -39.58
C LYS A 150 3.24 -3.69 -39.84
N GLU A 151 1.98 -3.40 -40.17
CA GLU A 151 1.51 -2.02 -40.34
C GLU A 151 1.68 -1.20 -39.05
N ALA A 152 1.46 -1.82 -37.89
CA ALA A 152 1.67 -1.19 -36.59
C ALA A 152 3.12 -0.80 -36.31
N LYS A 153 4.08 -1.63 -36.73
CA LYS A 153 5.52 -1.34 -36.64
C LYS A 153 5.97 -0.19 -37.56
N GLU A 154 5.22 0.07 -38.63
CA GLU A 154 5.48 1.15 -39.59
C GLU A 154 4.72 2.44 -39.24
N CYS A 155 3.88 2.42 -38.20
CA CYS A 155 3.05 3.55 -37.78
C CYS A 155 3.56 4.12 -36.45
N LEU A 156 3.87 5.43 -36.43
CA LEU A 156 4.21 6.11 -35.18
C LEU A 156 3.06 5.99 -34.16
N GLU A 157 3.40 5.63 -32.91
CA GLU A 157 2.42 5.29 -31.87
C GLU A 157 1.45 4.17 -32.31
N GLY A 158 1.85 3.30 -33.24
CA GLY A 158 1.02 2.19 -33.71
C GLY A 158 0.79 1.12 -32.67
N ILE A 159 1.57 1.12 -31.58
CA ILE A 159 1.60 0.07 -30.57
C ILE A 159 1.60 0.70 -29.16
N ALA A 160 0.83 0.11 -28.26
CA ALA A 160 0.86 0.42 -26.83
C ALA A 160 1.19 -0.85 -26.03
N VAL A 161 2.11 -0.77 -25.09
CA VAL A 161 2.50 -1.91 -24.25
C VAL A 161 2.29 -1.57 -22.78
N VAL A 162 1.50 -2.39 -22.10
CA VAL A 162 1.34 -2.33 -20.64
C VAL A 162 2.30 -3.30 -19.99
N ALA A 163 3.19 -2.78 -19.14
CA ALA A 163 4.17 -3.55 -18.39
C ALA A 163 3.77 -3.70 -16.92
N ILE A 164 3.74 -4.94 -16.43
CA ILE A 164 3.44 -5.28 -15.04
C ILE A 164 4.61 -6.07 -14.45
N PHE A 165 5.16 -5.58 -13.33
CA PHE A 165 6.22 -6.27 -12.59
C PHE A 165 5.69 -7.40 -11.69
N PHE A 166 6.53 -8.37 -11.39
CA PHE A 166 6.29 -9.42 -10.40
C PHE A 166 7.51 -9.57 -9.48
N GLN A 167 7.26 -9.76 -8.18
CA GLN A 167 8.31 -9.94 -7.19
C GLN A 167 8.07 -11.18 -6.34
N VAL A 168 9.06 -12.07 -6.30
CA VAL A 168 9.04 -13.23 -5.40
C VAL A 168 9.28 -12.75 -3.97
N LYS A 169 8.41 -13.14 -3.03
CA LYS A 169 8.57 -12.87 -1.59
C LYS A 169 8.67 -14.10 -0.69
N CYS A 170 8.26 -15.28 -1.17
CA CYS A 170 8.31 -16.52 -0.40
C CYS A 170 9.13 -17.61 -1.13
N LYS A 171 10.12 -18.18 -0.41
CA LYS A 171 11.09 -19.16 -0.94
C LYS A 171 10.76 -20.63 -0.64
N GLN A 172 9.65 -20.92 0.04
CA GLN A 172 9.26 -22.28 0.43
C GLN A 172 7.84 -22.60 -0.02
N LYS A 173 7.51 -23.90 -0.10
CA LYS A 173 6.12 -24.40 -0.09
C LYS A 173 5.51 -24.11 1.29
N CYS A 174 5.38 -22.84 1.65
CA CYS A 174 4.70 -22.46 2.87
C CYS A 174 3.21 -22.63 2.64
N ALA A 175 2.54 -23.32 3.56
CA ALA A 175 1.09 -23.35 3.65
C ALA A 175 0.48 -21.99 4.07
N GLU A 176 1.26 -20.91 4.01
CA GLU A 176 0.78 -19.54 4.15
C GLU A 176 0.06 -19.15 2.86
N ILE A 177 -1.26 -19.04 2.96
CA ILE A 177 -2.21 -18.78 1.87
C ILE A 177 -1.95 -17.43 1.15
N ASP A 178 -1.06 -16.58 1.67
CA ASP A 178 -1.08 -15.12 1.43
C ASP A 178 0.07 -14.56 0.54
N CYS A 179 0.97 -15.39 -0.02
CA CYS A 179 1.95 -14.96 -1.04
C CYS A 179 1.57 -15.31 -2.48
N LYS A 180 0.49 -16.08 -2.65
CA LYS A 180 0.13 -16.72 -3.92
C LYS A 180 -0.90 -15.85 -4.64
N SER A 181 -0.56 -15.38 -5.84
CA SER A 181 -1.62 -14.89 -6.73
C SER A 181 -2.41 -16.10 -7.22
N ASP A 182 -3.56 -16.36 -6.60
CA ASP A 182 -4.46 -17.46 -7.00
C ASP A 182 -4.87 -17.34 -8.46
N LYS A 183 -4.94 -16.11 -8.98
CA LYS A 183 -5.27 -15.84 -10.39
C LYS A 183 -4.14 -16.19 -11.34
N LEU A 184 -2.87 -15.91 -10.98
CA LEU A 184 -1.72 -16.28 -11.82
C LEU A 184 -1.53 -17.80 -11.89
N GLU A 185 -1.90 -18.53 -10.83
CA GLU A 185 -1.78 -19.99 -10.79
C GLU A 185 -2.47 -20.66 -11.98
N ARG A 186 -3.61 -20.11 -12.43
CA ARG A 186 -4.34 -20.61 -13.59
C ARG A 186 -3.50 -20.63 -14.85
N LEU A 187 -2.57 -19.70 -15.04
CA LEU A 187 -1.62 -19.71 -16.15
C LEU A 187 -0.50 -20.72 -15.89
N VAL A 188 0.04 -20.69 -14.66
CA VAL A 188 1.18 -21.51 -14.23
C VAL A 188 0.90 -23.00 -14.42
N ASP A 189 -0.32 -23.46 -14.14
CA ASP A 189 -0.74 -24.85 -14.28
C ASP A 189 -0.68 -25.38 -15.74
N TYR A 190 -0.73 -24.49 -16.74
CA TYR A 190 -0.60 -24.87 -18.16
C TYR A 190 0.83 -24.80 -18.69
N LEU A 191 1.76 -24.13 -18.01
CA LEU A 191 3.16 -23.99 -18.46
C LEU A 191 3.85 -25.34 -18.74
N PRO A 192 3.66 -26.40 -17.94
CA PRO A 192 4.25 -27.72 -18.24
C PRO A 192 3.82 -28.29 -19.61
N GLN A 193 2.64 -27.92 -20.10
CA GLN A 193 2.12 -28.41 -21.39
C GLN A 193 2.81 -27.74 -22.58
N VAL A 194 3.37 -26.54 -22.37
CA VAL A 194 4.12 -25.78 -23.37
C VAL A 194 5.62 -25.73 -23.09
N ARG A 195 6.15 -26.72 -22.36
CA ARG A 195 7.56 -26.74 -21.96
C ARG A 195 8.52 -26.62 -23.15
N ARG A 196 8.25 -27.33 -24.25
CA ARG A 196 9.12 -27.39 -25.43
C ARG A 196 8.95 -26.15 -26.32
N PRO A 197 10.00 -25.69 -27.01
CA PRO A 197 9.89 -24.56 -27.93
C PRO A 197 8.85 -24.86 -29.03
N TYR A 198 8.09 -23.84 -29.42
CA TYR A 198 7.03 -23.88 -30.43
C TYR A 198 5.84 -24.78 -30.10
N SER A 199 5.77 -25.33 -28.89
CA SER A 199 4.58 -26.04 -28.42
C SER A 199 3.49 -25.05 -28.03
N LYS A 200 2.23 -25.47 -28.23
CA LYS A 200 1.04 -24.66 -27.96
C LYS A 200 -0.04 -25.49 -27.31
N THR A 201 -0.86 -24.86 -26.47
CA THR A 201 -2.06 -25.45 -25.88
C THR A 201 -3.18 -24.41 -25.81
N GLU A 202 -4.42 -24.88 -25.90
CA GLU A 202 -5.60 -24.05 -25.69
C GLU A 202 -5.82 -23.84 -24.18
N VAL A 203 -6.16 -22.63 -23.79
CA VAL A 203 -6.42 -22.20 -22.41
C VAL A 203 -7.64 -21.27 -22.37
N PRO A 204 -8.36 -21.20 -21.25
CA PRO A 204 -9.40 -20.19 -21.09
C PRO A 204 -8.78 -18.78 -20.98
N SER A 205 -9.40 -17.76 -21.56
CA SER A 205 -8.88 -16.37 -21.50
C SER A 205 -8.74 -15.79 -20.08
N ASN A 206 -9.43 -16.36 -19.08
CA ASN A 206 -9.33 -15.95 -17.68
C ASN A 206 -7.99 -16.32 -17.00
N VAL A 207 -7.06 -16.97 -17.71
CA VAL A 207 -5.66 -17.12 -17.27
C VAL A 207 -4.93 -15.78 -17.17
N LEU A 208 -5.48 -14.71 -17.78
CA LEU A 208 -4.92 -13.35 -17.71
C LEU A 208 -5.57 -12.48 -16.63
N GLU A 209 -6.52 -12.98 -15.83
CA GLU A 209 -7.33 -12.17 -14.89
C GLU A 209 -6.50 -11.41 -13.84
N TRP A 210 -5.34 -11.97 -13.47
CA TRP A 210 -4.38 -11.35 -12.55
C TRP A 210 -3.91 -9.97 -13.03
N PHE A 211 -3.96 -9.68 -14.34
CA PHE A 211 -3.47 -8.44 -14.92
C PHE A 211 -4.18 -7.20 -14.35
N MET A 212 -5.48 -7.31 -14.06
CA MET A 212 -6.28 -6.21 -13.53
C MET A 212 -5.98 -5.88 -12.07
N ASP A 213 -5.35 -6.78 -11.32
CA ASP A 213 -4.98 -6.54 -9.93
C ASP A 213 -3.97 -5.38 -9.81
N ARG A 214 -3.27 -5.04 -10.90
CA ARG A 214 -2.35 -3.88 -10.96
C ARG A 214 -2.74 -2.82 -11.98
N ALA A 215 -3.24 -3.19 -13.15
CA ALA A 215 -3.58 -2.24 -14.22
C ALA A 215 -4.59 -1.14 -13.78
N LYS A 216 -5.39 -1.37 -12.73
CA LYS A 216 -6.18 -0.36 -12.01
C LYS A 216 -5.99 -0.62 -10.50
N PRO A 217 -5.80 0.37 -9.59
CA PRO A 217 -5.71 1.83 -9.69
C PRO A 217 -4.27 2.37 -9.53
N SER A 218 -3.25 1.56 -9.81
CA SER A 218 -1.93 1.71 -9.15
C SER A 218 -1.02 2.87 -9.61
N GLY A 219 -1.48 3.68 -10.56
CA GLY A 219 -0.67 4.68 -11.26
C GLY A 219 0.34 4.03 -12.21
N TYR A 220 0.74 4.74 -13.28
CA TYR A 220 1.69 4.21 -14.26
C TYR A 220 2.64 5.30 -14.75
N TYR A 221 3.84 4.88 -15.14
CA TYR A 221 4.76 5.67 -15.93
C TYR A 221 4.47 5.50 -17.42
N THR A 222 4.66 6.55 -18.21
CA THR A 222 4.53 6.48 -19.65
C THR A 222 5.63 7.26 -20.35
N TYR A 223 6.14 6.67 -21.43
CA TYR A 223 7.16 7.26 -22.28
C TYR A 223 7.12 6.62 -23.69
N PRO A 224 7.59 7.32 -24.74
CA PRO A 224 7.74 6.76 -26.09
C PRO A 224 9.02 5.92 -26.22
N GLY A 225 8.91 4.72 -26.80
CA GLY A 225 9.98 3.74 -26.87
C GLY A 225 9.94 2.79 -28.07
N SER A 226 10.71 1.71 -27.98
CA SER A 226 10.79 0.63 -28.97
C SER A 226 10.34 -0.70 -28.36
N PHE A 227 10.26 -1.76 -29.18
CA PHE A 227 10.30 -3.12 -28.64
C PHE A 227 11.67 -3.43 -28.04
N SER A 228 11.70 -4.26 -27.01
CA SER A 228 12.92 -4.61 -26.28
C SER A 228 13.90 -5.49 -27.06
N LEU A 229 13.37 -6.29 -28.00
CA LEU A 229 14.15 -7.20 -28.86
C LEU A 229 14.34 -6.68 -30.30
N ASP A 230 13.62 -5.61 -30.67
CA ASP A 230 13.63 -5.02 -32.02
C ASP A 230 13.78 -3.50 -31.92
N THR A 231 15.03 -3.04 -31.99
CA THR A 231 15.39 -1.62 -31.92
C THR A 231 15.06 -0.84 -33.19
N SER A 232 14.54 -1.49 -34.24
CA SER A 232 14.20 -0.79 -35.49
C SER A 232 12.82 -0.12 -35.46
N SER A 233 12.01 -0.40 -34.43
CA SER A 233 10.60 0.00 -34.34
C SER A 233 10.35 0.93 -33.14
N GLU A 234 10.72 2.21 -33.25
CA GLU A 234 10.48 3.27 -32.25
C GLU A 234 9.02 3.78 -32.25
N VAL A 235 8.07 2.86 -32.11
CA VAL A 235 6.62 3.13 -32.29
C VAL A 235 5.78 2.80 -31.06
N VAL A 236 6.43 2.45 -29.94
CA VAL A 236 5.76 1.91 -28.76
C VAL A 236 5.46 3.03 -27.76
N THR A 237 4.21 3.15 -27.35
CA THR A 237 3.83 3.90 -26.14
C THR A 237 3.85 2.96 -24.95
N TRP A 238 4.82 3.13 -24.05
CA TRP A 238 4.92 2.32 -22.84
C TRP A 238 3.98 2.83 -21.74
N LEU A 239 3.37 1.89 -21.02
CA LEU A 239 2.56 2.08 -19.81
C LEU A 239 3.11 1.14 -18.72
N VAL A 240 4.05 1.62 -17.92
CA VAL A 240 4.77 0.81 -16.92
C VAL A 240 4.17 1.01 -15.54
N TYR A 241 3.57 -0.03 -14.97
CA TYR A 241 2.99 0.01 -13.64
C TYR A 241 4.04 -0.35 -12.59
N PRO A 242 4.42 0.58 -11.69
CA PRO A 242 5.58 0.41 -10.83
C PRO A 242 5.37 -0.51 -9.63
N ARG A 243 4.11 -0.84 -9.30
CA ARG A 243 3.79 -1.75 -8.19
C ARG A 243 3.77 -3.20 -8.68
N PRO A 244 4.67 -4.08 -8.20
CA PRO A 244 4.72 -5.46 -8.64
C PRO A 244 3.58 -6.31 -8.08
N ILE A 245 3.21 -7.38 -8.78
CA ILE A 245 2.44 -8.50 -8.23
C ILE A 245 3.36 -9.35 -7.36
N THR A 246 3.01 -9.54 -6.09
CA THR A 246 3.71 -10.48 -5.23
C THR A 246 3.39 -11.91 -5.66
N ILE A 247 4.42 -12.73 -5.81
CA ILE A 247 4.31 -14.15 -6.13
C ILE A 247 5.19 -14.99 -5.21
N CYS A 248 4.93 -16.30 -5.13
CA CYS A 248 5.83 -17.25 -4.46
C CYS A 248 6.80 -17.88 -5.48
N GLN A 249 7.93 -18.42 -5.01
CA GLN A 249 8.92 -19.06 -5.88
C GLN A 249 8.33 -20.19 -6.73
N SER A 250 7.33 -20.91 -6.21
CA SER A 250 6.62 -21.97 -6.95
C SER A 250 5.87 -21.48 -8.19
N GLN A 251 5.53 -20.19 -8.28
CA GLN A 251 4.82 -19.63 -9.44
C GLN A 251 5.78 -19.14 -10.53
N VAL A 252 6.99 -18.70 -10.18
CA VAL A 252 8.02 -18.32 -11.17
C VAL A 252 8.80 -19.53 -11.69
N GLU A 253 8.98 -20.56 -10.87
CA GLU A 253 9.81 -21.71 -11.23
C GLU A 253 9.35 -22.41 -12.54
N PRO A 254 8.04 -22.62 -12.80
CA PRO A 254 7.61 -23.21 -14.07
C PRO A 254 7.96 -22.38 -15.31
N PHE A 255 8.10 -21.06 -15.21
CA PHE A 255 8.63 -20.24 -16.31
C PHE A 255 10.10 -20.57 -16.59
N ARG A 256 10.91 -20.76 -15.54
CA ARG A 256 12.33 -21.15 -15.62
C ARG A 256 12.55 -22.58 -16.12
N GLN A 257 11.48 -23.38 -16.21
CA GLN A 257 11.51 -24.75 -16.74
C GLN A 257 11.19 -24.83 -18.25
N LEU A 258 10.83 -23.71 -18.89
CA LEU A 258 10.59 -23.65 -20.34
C LEU A 258 11.89 -23.80 -21.12
N GLU A 259 11.81 -24.38 -22.32
CA GLU A 259 12.97 -24.70 -23.16
C GLU A 259 13.07 -23.85 -24.43
N GLU A 260 14.30 -23.54 -24.82
CA GLU A 260 14.75 -22.97 -26.09
C GLU A 260 15.85 -23.89 -26.66
N GLY A 261 15.63 -24.48 -27.83
CA GLY A 261 16.66 -25.31 -28.48
C GLY A 261 17.20 -26.50 -27.66
N GLY A 262 16.40 -27.03 -26.71
CA GLY A 262 16.80 -28.12 -25.82
C GLY A 262 17.49 -27.68 -24.51
N HIS A 263 17.60 -26.37 -24.26
CA HIS A 263 18.12 -25.79 -23.03
C HIS A 263 17.02 -25.02 -22.29
N LEU A 264 17.13 -24.92 -20.96
CA LEU A 264 16.21 -24.11 -20.16
C LEU A 264 16.40 -22.61 -20.44
N ILE A 265 15.29 -21.88 -20.58
CA ILE A 265 15.28 -20.42 -20.64
C ILE A 265 15.52 -19.89 -19.23
N LYS A 266 16.80 -19.79 -18.87
CA LYS A 266 17.23 -19.26 -17.56
C LYS A 266 16.95 -17.77 -17.42
N ARG A 267 17.09 -17.01 -18.51
CA ARG A 267 16.79 -15.57 -18.55
C ARG A 267 16.37 -15.17 -19.96
N ASN A 268 15.44 -14.23 -20.08
CA ASN A 268 14.97 -13.73 -21.39
C ASN A 268 14.59 -12.23 -21.36
N TYR A 269 15.21 -11.44 -20.48
CA TYR A 269 15.04 -9.98 -20.39
C TYR A 269 16.22 -9.24 -21.07
N ALA A 270 15.93 -8.13 -21.74
CA ALA A 270 16.92 -7.23 -22.32
C ALA A 270 17.57 -6.29 -21.27
N SER A 271 18.78 -5.82 -21.57
CA SER A 271 19.44 -4.78 -20.76
C SER A 271 18.84 -3.40 -21.00
N VAL A 272 18.76 -2.59 -19.93
CA VAL A 272 18.34 -1.18 -20.00
C VAL A 272 19.17 -0.38 -21.01
N LYS A 273 18.50 0.52 -21.72
CA LYS A 273 19.06 1.41 -22.72
C LYS A 273 19.26 2.83 -22.15
N PRO A 274 20.06 3.68 -22.79
CA PRO A 274 20.14 5.10 -22.42
C PRO A 274 18.78 5.80 -22.52
N PHE A 275 18.47 6.67 -21.55
CA PHE A 275 17.19 7.38 -21.51
C PHE A 275 17.07 8.51 -22.54
N ASN A 276 18.20 9.08 -23.02
CA ASN A 276 18.27 10.03 -24.13
C ASN A 276 17.34 11.26 -24.03
N ASN A 277 17.13 11.76 -22.80
CA ASN A 277 16.30 12.93 -22.49
C ASN A 277 14.84 12.86 -22.97
N ARG A 278 14.29 11.66 -23.20
CA ARG A 278 12.89 11.50 -23.62
C ARG A 278 11.92 11.93 -22.52
N PRO A 279 10.71 12.42 -22.85
CA PRO A 279 9.72 12.73 -21.84
C PRO A 279 9.25 11.43 -21.19
N ILE A 280 9.34 11.39 -19.86
CA ILE A 280 8.63 10.41 -19.06
C ILE A 280 7.63 11.16 -18.21
N ALA A 281 6.38 10.70 -18.26
CA ALA A 281 5.34 11.19 -17.38
C ALA A 281 4.89 10.11 -16.43
N VAL A 282 4.40 10.53 -15.27
CA VAL A 282 3.66 9.68 -14.37
C VAL A 282 2.22 10.13 -14.34
N HIS A 283 1.32 9.16 -14.53
CA HIS A 283 -0.07 9.30 -14.17
C HIS A 283 -0.25 8.63 -12.81
N TRP A 284 -0.30 9.43 -11.76
CA TRP A 284 -0.98 8.99 -10.54
C TRP A 284 -2.46 9.22 -10.78
N GLN A 285 -3.30 8.25 -10.40
CA GLN A 285 -4.73 8.55 -10.28
C GLN A 285 -4.83 9.62 -9.19
N GLN A 286 -4.77 10.89 -9.58
CA GLN A 286 -4.83 11.99 -8.64
C GLN A 286 -6.19 11.93 -7.98
N GLN A 287 -6.19 11.73 -6.67
CA GLN A 287 -7.11 12.53 -5.89
C GLN A 287 -6.58 13.97 -5.92
N PRO A 288 -7.42 14.97 -6.27
CA PRO A 288 -6.94 16.33 -6.47
C PRO A 288 -6.20 16.86 -5.24
N SER A 289 -4.99 17.37 -5.45
CA SER A 289 -4.20 17.99 -4.40
C SER A 289 -4.80 19.31 -3.94
N SER A 290 -5.09 19.39 -2.64
CA SER A 290 -5.13 20.58 -1.77
C SER A 290 -5.74 21.87 -2.33
N ALA A 291 -7.06 22.02 -2.19
CA ALA A 291 -7.67 23.30 -1.81
C ALA A 291 -9.08 23.10 -1.23
N GLY A 292 -9.27 23.45 0.04
CA GLY A 292 -10.58 23.75 0.60
C GLY A 292 -11.33 22.56 1.21
N THR A 293 -11.83 22.80 2.42
CA THR A 293 -12.69 21.98 3.29
C THR A 293 -13.99 21.44 2.65
N SER A 294 -14.24 21.72 1.37
CA SER A 294 -15.35 21.20 0.57
C SER A 294 -15.02 19.86 -0.13
N TYR A 295 -13.74 19.56 -0.40
CA TYR A 295 -13.33 18.40 -1.21
C TYR A 295 -13.28 17.05 -0.49
N VAL A 296 -13.23 17.05 0.85
CA VAL A 296 -13.28 15.80 1.65
C VAL A 296 -14.59 15.04 1.39
N TRP A 297 -15.65 15.76 1.00
CA TRP A 297 -16.94 15.18 0.64
C TRP A 297 -16.96 14.48 -0.73
N SER A 298 -16.29 15.01 -1.76
CA SER A 298 -16.33 14.43 -3.12
C SER A 298 -15.43 13.19 -3.26
N VAL A 299 -14.28 13.20 -2.59
CA VAL A 299 -13.35 12.07 -2.49
C VAL A 299 -13.98 10.87 -1.78
N MET A 300 -14.62 11.09 -0.63
CA MET A 300 -15.33 10.03 0.10
C MET A 300 -16.48 9.44 -0.72
N VAL A 301 -17.21 10.26 -1.46
CA VAL A 301 -18.33 9.80 -2.31
C VAL A 301 -17.81 8.99 -3.51
N GLY A 302 -16.69 9.38 -4.14
CA GLY A 302 -16.11 8.67 -5.29
C GLY A 302 -15.48 7.31 -4.96
N CYS A 303 -14.71 7.23 -3.87
CA CYS A 303 -14.13 5.96 -3.41
C CYS A 303 -15.21 4.98 -2.94
N VAL A 304 -16.22 5.46 -2.22
CA VAL A 304 -17.31 4.62 -1.71
C VAL A 304 -18.22 4.14 -2.84
N ALA A 305 -18.47 4.97 -3.86
CA ALA A 305 -19.21 4.54 -5.06
C ALA A 305 -18.56 3.36 -5.78
N ARG A 306 -17.22 3.39 -5.89
CA ARG A 306 -16.44 2.41 -6.66
C ARG A 306 -16.38 1.05 -5.96
N GLU A 307 -16.33 1.04 -4.64
CA GLU A 307 -16.30 -0.18 -3.82
C GLU A 307 -17.69 -0.81 -3.64
N ILE A 308 -18.75 0.01 -3.56
CA ILE A 308 -20.14 -0.46 -3.57
C ILE A 308 -20.52 -1.06 -4.94
N ALA A 309 -20.08 -0.45 -6.04
CA ALA A 309 -20.37 -0.96 -7.39
C ALA A 309 -19.69 -2.30 -7.70
N ASN A 310 -18.49 -2.54 -7.19
CA ASN A 310 -17.71 -3.76 -7.47
C ASN A 310 -18.05 -4.96 -6.58
N SER A 311 -18.75 -4.77 -5.46
CA SER A 311 -18.93 -5.83 -4.43
C SER A 311 -20.21 -6.66 -4.57
N GLY A 312 -21.16 -6.27 -5.42
CA GLY A 312 -22.39 -7.04 -5.71
C GLY A 312 -23.26 -7.38 -4.50
N ARG A 313 -23.03 -6.77 -3.32
CA ARG A 313 -23.72 -7.03 -2.06
C ARG A 313 -24.62 -5.86 -1.68
N THR A 314 -25.85 -6.17 -1.28
CA THR A 314 -26.97 -5.22 -1.16
C THR A 314 -27.03 -4.43 0.15
N GLN A 315 -26.13 -4.66 1.12
CA GLN A 315 -26.00 -3.89 2.36
C GLN A 315 -24.59 -4.14 2.94
N TRP A 316 -23.73 -3.12 3.00
CA TRP A 316 -22.40 -3.23 3.62
C TRP A 316 -22.26 -2.19 4.76
N ASN A 317 -22.06 -2.68 5.98
CA ASN A 317 -21.87 -1.88 7.21
C ASN A 317 -20.41 -1.88 7.70
N GLY A 318 -19.49 -2.53 6.99
CA GLY A 318 -18.09 -2.63 7.42
C GLY A 318 -17.24 -1.39 7.08
N PRO A 319 -15.96 -1.39 7.48
CA PRO A 319 -15.06 -0.25 7.30
C PRO A 319 -14.68 -0.03 5.82
N LEU A 320 -14.63 1.24 5.42
CA LEU A 320 -14.09 1.71 4.15
C LEU A 320 -12.57 1.74 4.21
N LYS A 321 -11.89 1.21 3.19
CA LYS A 321 -10.44 1.27 3.04
C LYS A 321 -10.08 2.04 1.77
N PHE A 322 -9.25 3.07 1.87
CA PHE A 322 -8.78 3.82 0.69
C PHE A 322 -7.35 4.35 0.87
N GLU A 323 -6.65 4.51 -0.24
CA GLU A 323 -5.31 5.11 -0.27
C GLU A 323 -5.42 6.63 -0.12
N ILE A 324 -4.72 7.20 0.87
CA ILE A 324 -4.57 8.65 1.08
C ILE A 324 -3.42 9.17 0.23
N TYR A 325 -2.26 8.49 0.32
CA TYR A 325 -1.05 8.83 -0.43
C TYR A 325 -0.34 7.59 -0.93
N SER A 326 0.25 7.70 -2.12
CA SER A 326 1.37 6.85 -2.51
C SER A 326 2.64 7.40 -1.83
N MET A 327 3.33 6.56 -1.06
CA MET A 327 4.44 7.01 -0.20
C MET A 327 5.66 7.40 -1.01
N ALA A 328 6.15 8.63 -0.87
CA ALA A 328 7.26 9.14 -1.67
C ALA A 328 8.57 8.37 -1.47
N TRP A 329 8.78 7.77 -0.30
CA TRP A 329 9.96 6.94 -0.05
C TRP A 329 9.96 5.58 -0.76
N GLN A 330 8.87 5.15 -1.42
CA GLN A 330 8.78 3.98 -2.31
C GLN A 330 9.76 2.81 -2.01
N ASN A 331 9.71 2.24 -0.79
CA ASN A 331 10.57 1.15 -0.28
C ASN A 331 12.02 1.49 0.16
N GLU A 332 12.46 2.75 0.15
CA GLU A 332 13.71 3.20 0.79
C GLU A 332 13.71 2.93 2.30
N ILE A 333 12.54 3.01 2.92
CA ILE A 333 12.35 2.72 4.34
C ILE A 333 11.72 1.34 4.48
N ASN A 334 12.49 0.41 5.08
CA ASN A 334 11.95 -0.85 5.53
C ASN A 334 11.36 -0.68 6.94
N LEU A 335 10.02 -0.69 7.02
CA LEU A 335 9.27 -0.50 8.28
C LEU A 335 9.58 -1.56 9.34
N ASP A 336 10.08 -2.73 8.97
CA ASP A 336 10.53 -3.72 9.93
C ASP A 336 11.80 -3.26 10.67
N ASN A 337 12.67 -2.49 10.04
CA ASN A 337 14.00 -2.17 10.57
C ASN A 337 14.07 -0.84 11.33
N VAL A 338 12.93 -0.21 11.57
CA VAL A 338 12.84 1.15 12.11
C VAL A 338 11.82 1.22 13.23
N VAL A 339 12.07 2.14 14.16
CA VAL A 339 11.06 2.67 15.07
C VAL A 339 10.40 3.85 14.36
N LEU A 340 9.09 3.75 14.15
CA LEU A 340 8.27 4.76 13.49
C LEU A 340 7.32 5.38 14.50
N ALA A 341 7.17 6.70 14.46
CA ALA A 341 6.14 7.44 15.17
C ALA A 341 5.54 8.50 14.25
N ALA A 342 4.22 8.60 14.18
CA ALA A 342 3.55 9.64 13.41
C ALA A 342 2.68 10.51 14.31
N ALA A 343 2.64 11.80 14.02
CA ALA A 343 1.72 12.72 14.66
C ALA A 343 0.28 12.41 14.22
N SER A 344 -0.67 12.61 15.14
CA SER A 344 -2.11 12.44 14.87
C SER A 344 -2.60 13.39 13.77
N TYR A 345 -3.82 13.15 13.26
CA TYR A 345 -4.49 14.01 12.28
C TYR A 345 -3.71 14.22 10.97
N GLY A 346 -2.94 13.21 10.56
CA GLY A 346 -2.15 13.30 9.32
C GLY A 346 -0.90 14.17 9.44
N GLY A 347 -0.38 14.39 10.65
CA GLY A 347 0.86 15.13 10.87
C GLY A 347 2.13 14.38 10.44
N PRO A 348 3.31 14.93 10.75
CA PRO A 348 4.62 14.41 10.33
C PRO A 348 4.93 13.00 10.87
N ILE A 349 5.83 12.30 10.19
CA ILE A 349 6.30 10.96 10.52
C ILE A 349 7.78 11.03 10.88
N ALA A 350 8.14 10.58 12.07
CA ALA A 350 9.53 10.41 12.51
C ALA A 350 9.93 8.94 12.42
N VAL A 351 11.11 8.69 11.86
CA VAL A 351 11.67 7.35 11.68
C VAL A 351 13.10 7.33 12.19
N VAL A 352 13.44 6.34 13.00
CA VAL A 352 14.82 6.06 13.42
C VAL A 352 15.10 4.58 13.28
N ARG A 353 16.33 4.21 12.94
CA ARG A 353 16.72 2.81 12.85
C ARG A 353 16.53 2.08 14.19
N ASP A 354 15.90 0.92 14.14
CA ASP A 354 15.81 0.02 15.29
C ASP A 354 17.16 -0.66 15.54
N ARG A 355 17.70 -0.45 16.74
CA ARG A 355 18.98 -1.05 17.18
C ARG A 355 18.81 -2.45 17.76
N LYS A 356 17.58 -2.87 18.10
CA LYS A 356 17.29 -4.24 18.57
C LYS A 356 17.39 -5.25 17.43
N ARG A 357 17.27 -4.82 16.17
CA ARG A 357 17.36 -5.70 15.00
C ARG A 357 18.78 -5.81 14.45
N PHE A 358 19.27 -7.04 14.31
CA PHE A 358 20.57 -7.35 13.73
C PHE A 358 20.55 -7.10 12.22
N ILE A 359 21.21 -6.02 11.78
CA ILE A 359 21.37 -5.71 10.35
C ILE A 359 22.85 -5.43 10.12
N LYS A 360 23.42 -6.01 9.06
CA LYS A 360 24.82 -5.83 8.66
C LYS A 360 25.04 -4.35 8.30
N VAL A 361 25.74 -3.60 9.16
CA VAL A 361 25.95 -2.17 8.98
C VAL A 361 27.26 -1.96 8.23
N GLN A 362 27.22 -1.23 7.11
CA GLN A 362 28.44 -0.82 6.41
C GLN A 362 29.10 0.41 7.02
N THR A 363 28.41 1.17 7.88
CA THR A 363 28.90 2.43 8.45
C THR A 363 28.69 2.54 9.98
N THR A 364 29.74 2.92 10.71
CA THR A 364 29.75 3.12 12.18
C THR A 364 29.15 4.48 12.60
N GLY A 365 28.14 4.97 11.88
CA GLY A 365 27.59 6.32 12.05
C GLY A 365 26.75 6.51 13.33
N LYS A 366 26.68 7.76 13.80
CA LYS A 366 25.69 8.17 14.82
C LYS A 366 24.27 7.91 14.31
N PRO A 367 23.31 7.56 15.18
CA PRO A 367 21.92 7.33 14.76
C PRO A 367 21.33 8.63 14.20
N VAL A 368 20.46 8.50 13.19
CA VAL A 368 19.77 9.64 12.56
C VAL A 368 18.27 9.42 12.68
N ILE A 369 17.57 10.43 13.20
CA ILE A 369 16.11 10.50 13.18
C ILE A 369 15.73 11.29 11.94
N SER A 370 15.03 10.66 10.99
CA SER A 370 14.52 11.32 9.79
C SER A 370 13.06 11.71 10.00
N ILE A 371 12.69 12.94 9.64
CA ILE A 371 11.32 13.44 9.74
C ILE A 371 10.77 13.60 8.31
N TYR A 372 9.57 13.09 8.09
CA TYR A 372 8.88 13.05 6.81
C TYR A 372 7.50 13.70 6.91
N THR A 373 6.98 14.17 5.78
CA THR A 373 5.56 14.50 5.64
C THR A 373 4.69 13.24 5.76
N ALA A 374 3.38 13.40 5.90
CA ALA A 374 2.44 12.28 5.83
C ALA A 374 2.51 11.50 4.50
N SER A 375 2.88 12.14 3.40
CA SER A 375 3.08 11.49 2.09
C SER A 375 4.46 10.84 1.94
N GLY A 376 5.30 10.84 2.97
CA GLY A 376 6.61 10.18 2.96
C GLY A 376 7.74 10.98 2.33
N ARG A 377 7.57 12.30 2.08
CA ARG A 377 8.67 13.16 1.60
C ARG A 377 9.50 13.61 2.79
N GLN A 378 10.83 13.43 2.74
CA GLN A 378 11.70 13.84 3.84
C GLN A 378 11.69 15.37 4.00
N MET A 379 11.48 15.83 5.23
CA MET A 379 11.47 17.24 5.61
C MET A 379 12.80 17.65 6.24
N SER A 380 13.29 16.85 7.19
CA SER A 380 14.52 17.14 7.92
C SER A 380 15.12 15.88 8.54
N SER A 381 16.29 16.03 9.17
CA SER A 381 16.92 14.93 9.91
C SER A 381 17.69 15.46 11.12
N ILE A 382 17.73 14.66 12.18
CA ILE A 382 18.42 14.96 13.43
C ILE A 382 19.52 13.91 13.61
N VAL A 383 20.78 14.37 13.60
CA VAL A 383 21.91 13.52 13.99
C VAL A 383 21.88 13.37 15.50
N TRP A 384 21.52 12.18 15.97
CA TRP A 384 21.26 11.94 17.38
C TRP A 384 22.56 11.72 18.15
N THR A 385 22.78 12.58 19.14
CA THR A 385 23.95 12.58 20.05
C THR A 385 23.60 12.17 21.48
N GLY A 386 22.32 11.91 21.77
CA GLY A 386 21.83 11.55 23.09
C GLY A 386 22.03 10.08 23.46
N GLY A 387 21.44 9.68 24.58
CA GLY A 387 21.39 8.28 25.05
C GLY A 387 20.60 7.36 24.12
N GLN A 388 20.44 6.09 24.51
CA GLN A 388 19.70 5.14 23.69
C GLN A 388 18.22 5.53 23.62
N ILE A 389 17.71 5.77 22.40
CA ILE A 389 16.28 6.00 22.16
C ILE A 389 15.53 4.70 22.41
N ILE A 390 14.49 4.77 23.22
CA ILE A 390 13.61 3.64 23.53
C ILE A 390 12.20 3.85 22.99
N HIS A 391 11.76 5.09 22.78
CA HIS A 391 10.43 5.41 22.27
C HIS A 391 10.48 6.76 21.55
N LEU A 392 9.76 6.85 20.43
CA LEU A 392 9.46 8.10 19.73
C LEU A 392 7.96 8.36 19.83
N GLY A 393 7.56 9.61 20.07
CA GLY A 393 6.16 10.00 20.07
C GLY A 393 6.00 11.42 19.58
N TRP A 394 4.78 11.81 19.21
CA TRP A 394 4.48 13.18 18.79
C TRP A 394 3.47 13.80 19.71
N SER A 395 3.69 15.05 20.10
CA SER A 395 2.74 15.78 20.92
C SER A 395 1.47 16.15 20.13
N SER A 396 0.38 16.50 20.82
CA SER A 396 -0.81 17.05 20.13
C SER A 396 -0.56 18.43 19.50
N THR A 397 0.57 19.07 19.82
CA THR A 397 1.05 20.30 19.17
C THR A 397 2.19 20.00 18.19
N GLU A 398 2.32 18.74 17.76
CA GLU A 398 3.30 18.29 16.75
C GLU A 398 4.76 18.49 17.19
N ASP A 399 5.03 18.40 18.50
CA ASP A 399 6.38 18.36 19.03
C ASP A 399 6.87 16.90 19.11
N LEU A 400 8.01 16.60 18.50
CA LEU A 400 8.63 15.29 18.53
C LEU A 400 9.26 15.01 19.90
N LEU A 401 8.86 13.89 20.51
CA LEU A 401 9.32 13.41 21.81
C LEU A 401 10.28 12.24 21.60
N CYS A 402 11.53 12.43 22.01
CA CYS A 402 12.56 11.41 21.96
C CYS A 402 12.90 10.93 23.37
N VAL A 403 12.36 9.76 23.75
CA VAL A 403 12.52 9.20 25.10
C VAL A 403 13.76 8.32 25.16
N GLN A 404 14.60 8.56 26.16
CA GLN A 404 15.83 7.82 26.41
C GLN A 404 15.67 6.77 27.51
N ASN A 405 16.54 5.76 27.48
CA ASN A 405 16.55 4.67 28.46
C ASN A 405 16.82 5.10 29.91
N ASP A 406 17.45 6.26 30.10
CA ASP A 406 17.72 6.89 31.41
C ASP A 406 16.53 7.72 31.95
N GLY A 407 15.44 7.83 31.18
CA GLY A 407 14.25 8.59 31.54
C GLY A 407 14.29 10.07 31.14
N CYS A 408 15.30 10.53 30.40
CA CYS A 408 15.30 11.86 29.77
C CYS A 408 14.41 11.88 28.53
N VAL A 409 13.69 12.99 28.33
CA VAL A 409 12.84 13.24 27.15
C VAL A 409 13.30 14.52 26.49
N LEU A 410 13.86 14.39 25.30
CA LEU A 410 14.25 15.52 24.47
C LEU A 410 13.08 15.85 23.54
N VAL A 411 12.73 17.13 23.49
CA VAL A 411 11.60 17.64 22.72
C VAL A 411 12.11 18.49 21.56
N TYR A 412 11.61 18.22 20.35
CA TYR A 412 11.93 18.92 19.12
C TYR A 412 10.64 19.42 18.46
N ASP A 413 10.71 20.46 17.64
CA ASP A 413 9.57 20.84 16.79
C ASP A 413 9.40 19.88 15.58
N MET A 414 8.39 20.10 14.76
CA MET A 414 8.12 19.31 13.56
C MET A 414 9.19 19.38 12.47
N PHE A 415 10.14 20.32 12.57
CA PHE A 415 11.26 20.47 11.64
C PHE A 415 12.56 19.90 12.22
N GLY A 416 12.54 19.37 13.45
CA GLY A 416 13.71 18.80 14.12
C GLY A 416 14.58 19.83 14.84
N THR A 417 14.07 21.04 15.09
CA THR A 417 14.73 22.04 15.94
C THR A 417 14.55 21.66 17.40
N TYR A 418 15.64 21.65 18.18
CA TYR A 418 15.57 21.38 19.62
C TYR A 418 14.77 22.47 20.35
N LEU A 419 13.83 22.06 21.21
CA LEU A 419 13.03 22.95 22.04
C LEU A 419 13.51 22.93 23.49
N HIS A 420 13.36 21.81 24.18
CA HIS A 420 13.76 21.64 25.57
C HIS A 420 13.95 20.16 25.92
N THR A 421 14.45 19.90 27.13
CA THR A 421 14.56 18.56 27.69
C THR A 421 13.95 18.55 29.09
N PHE A 422 13.34 17.44 29.47
CA PHE A 422 12.91 17.21 30.83
C PHE A 422 13.16 15.77 31.25
N SER A 423 13.32 15.55 32.54
CA SER A 423 13.43 14.21 33.11
C SER A 423 12.06 13.76 33.56
N MET A 424 11.69 12.52 33.25
CA MET A 424 10.45 11.94 33.76
C MET A 424 10.55 11.50 35.22
N GLY A 425 11.68 11.73 35.90
CA GLY A 425 11.81 11.54 37.34
C GLY A 425 13.19 11.95 37.87
N GLN A 426 13.23 12.97 38.73
CA GLN A 426 14.39 13.33 39.56
C GLN A 426 14.07 13.14 41.04
N VAL A 427 14.85 12.31 41.73
CA VAL A 427 15.16 12.56 43.15
C VAL A 427 16.67 12.73 43.23
N GLY A 428 17.13 13.94 42.91
CA GLY A 428 18.51 14.38 43.08
C GLY A 428 19.53 13.70 42.16
N TYR A 429 20.62 14.41 41.90
CA TYR A 429 21.87 13.85 41.39
C TYR A 429 22.47 12.87 42.41
N SER A 430 21.81 11.73 42.66
CA SER A 430 22.46 10.60 43.31
C SER A 430 22.98 9.68 42.20
N PRO A 431 24.30 9.50 42.05
CA PRO A 431 24.88 8.63 41.02
C PRO A 431 24.56 7.13 41.22
N ARG A 432 23.64 6.78 42.13
CA ARG A 432 23.25 5.42 42.51
C ARG A 432 21.82 5.03 42.13
N VAL A 433 21.03 5.94 41.52
CA VAL A 433 19.66 5.63 41.07
C VAL A 433 19.61 5.65 39.55
N SER A 434 19.73 4.48 38.92
CA SER A 434 19.53 4.31 37.49
C SER A 434 18.08 3.87 37.25
N TYR A 435 17.31 4.70 36.55
CA TYR A 435 16.08 4.26 35.91
C TYR A 435 16.47 3.63 34.59
N LEU A 436 16.11 2.36 34.39
CA LEU A 436 16.37 1.67 33.14
C LEU A 436 15.04 1.33 32.50
N ILE A 437 14.61 2.17 31.56
CA ILE A 437 13.49 1.82 30.68
C ILE A 437 14.08 1.01 29.53
N THR A 438 13.74 -0.27 29.45
CA THR A 438 14.35 -1.23 28.51
C THR A 438 13.45 -1.62 27.34
N ASP A 439 12.16 -1.29 27.45
CA ASP A 439 11.12 -1.76 26.53
C ASP A 439 10.21 -0.59 26.16
N ASP A 440 9.92 -0.45 24.86
CA ASP A 440 9.07 0.57 24.26
C ASP A 440 7.62 0.46 24.73
N ARG A 441 7.16 -0.75 25.08
CA ARG A 441 5.84 -1.00 25.70
C ARG A 441 5.72 -0.42 27.10
N LEU A 442 6.82 0.04 27.70
CA LEU A 442 6.82 0.71 29.00
C LEU A 442 6.56 2.20 28.88
N VAL A 443 6.43 2.72 27.65
CA VAL A 443 6.11 4.12 27.38
C VAL A 443 4.85 4.17 26.54
N HIS A 444 3.83 4.89 27.02
CA HIS A 444 2.60 5.13 26.26
C HIS A 444 2.37 6.62 26.14
N TYR A 445 2.17 7.07 24.90
CA TYR A 445 1.80 8.43 24.60
C TYR A 445 0.41 8.48 23.96
N SER A 446 -0.52 9.16 24.61
CA SER A 446 -1.85 9.43 24.05
C SER A 446 -2.44 10.68 24.67
N ASN A 447 -3.15 11.51 23.90
CA ASN A 447 -3.93 12.63 24.45
C ASN A 447 -3.13 13.54 25.42
N GLN A 448 -1.90 13.91 25.04
CA GLN A 448 -0.99 14.77 25.83
C GLN A 448 -0.37 14.12 27.08
N ILE A 449 -0.64 12.85 27.32
CA ILE A 449 -0.16 12.11 28.47
C ILE A 449 1.00 11.21 28.06
N LEU A 450 2.15 11.41 28.70
CA LEU A 450 3.28 10.49 28.63
C LEU A 450 3.29 9.66 29.92
N LEU A 451 3.03 8.36 29.81
CA LEU A 451 3.18 7.41 30.89
C LEU A 451 4.44 6.60 30.67
N PHE A 452 5.24 6.43 31.71
CA PHE A 452 6.37 5.52 31.67
C PHE A 452 6.42 4.64 32.91
N PHE A 453 6.95 3.43 32.73
CA PHE A 453 7.15 2.47 33.80
C PHE A 453 8.61 2.45 34.21
N SER A 454 8.84 2.66 35.50
CA SER A 454 10.17 2.74 36.10
C SER A 454 10.54 1.43 36.76
N LEU A 455 11.71 0.92 36.39
CA LEU A 455 12.42 -0.18 37.05
C LEU A 455 13.47 0.41 37.98
N LYS A 456 13.21 0.40 39.30
CA LYS A 456 14.23 0.79 40.28
C LYS A 456 14.91 -0.46 40.82
N SER A 457 16.20 -0.61 40.50
CA SER A 457 17.08 -1.60 41.12
C SER A 457 17.79 -0.94 42.31
N ASN A 458 17.37 -1.24 43.54
CA ASN A 458 18.25 -1.01 44.68
C ASN A 458 19.22 -2.19 44.78
N LEU A 459 20.43 -1.96 45.33
CA LEU A 459 21.44 -2.99 45.64
C LEU A 459 20.97 -4.07 46.64
N LEU A 460 19.68 -4.16 46.93
CA LEU A 460 19.00 -5.16 47.75
C LEU A 460 17.77 -5.61 46.96
N SER A 461 17.68 -6.92 46.71
CA SER A 461 16.63 -7.81 46.16
C SER A 461 15.20 -7.32 45.81
N ASP A 462 14.76 -6.12 46.14
CA ASP A 462 13.45 -5.55 45.76
C ASP A 462 13.55 -4.71 44.48
N ARG A 463 13.03 -5.27 43.38
CA ARG A 463 12.71 -4.52 42.17
C ARG A 463 11.39 -3.78 42.41
N LEU A 464 11.45 -2.45 42.54
CA LEU A 464 10.25 -1.63 42.65
C LEU A 464 9.79 -1.21 41.26
N LEU A 465 8.54 -1.56 40.94
CA LEU A 465 7.90 -1.38 39.66
C LEU A 465 6.78 -0.34 39.78
N ARG A 466 6.94 0.82 39.12
CA ARG A 466 6.04 1.98 39.30
C ARG A 466 5.68 2.65 37.98
N PHE A 467 4.42 3.09 37.88
CA PHE A 467 3.95 3.95 36.80
C PHE A 467 4.06 5.42 37.19
N PHE A 468 4.55 6.21 36.24
CA PHE A 468 4.69 7.65 36.38
C PHE A 468 4.06 8.35 35.18
N LEU A 469 3.28 9.38 35.50
CA LEU A 469 2.42 10.13 34.60
C LEU A 469 2.96 11.55 34.41
N VAL A 470 3.14 11.97 33.17
CA VAL A 470 3.42 13.36 32.79
C VAL A 470 2.22 13.91 32.03
N ASN A 471 1.51 14.86 32.64
CA ASN A 471 0.24 15.39 32.11
C ASN A 471 0.40 16.44 31.01
N ASN A 472 1.58 17.04 30.87
CA ASN A 472 1.83 18.12 29.93
C ASN A 472 3.31 18.11 29.55
N VAL A 473 3.61 18.10 28.25
CA VAL A 473 4.99 18.05 27.74
C VAL A 473 5.68 19.43 27.80
N LYS A 474 4.92 20.52 27.65
CA LYS A 474 5.42 21.90 27.74
C LYS A 474 5.74 22.29 29.18
N GLU A 475 4.89 21.88 30.11
CA GLU A 475 5.07 22.07 31.56
C GLU A 475 5.05 20.73 32.30
N PRO A 476 6.13 19.94 32.21
CA PRO A 476 6.18 18.58 32.73
C PRO A 476 6.04 18.54 34.25
N LYS A 477 4.94 17.94 34.69
CA LYS A 477 4.69 17.58 36.10
C LYS A 477 4.56 16.06 36.19
N VAL A 478 5.59 15.43 36.75
CA VAL A 478 5.64 13.99 36.98
C VAL A 478 4.79 13.65 38.20
N ARG A 479 3.93 12.65 38.06
CA ARG A 479 3.03 12.15 39.10
C ARG A 479 3.13 10.64 39.20
N GLN A 480 3.34 10.10 40.39
CA GLN A 480 3.29 8.65 40.60
C GLN A 480 1.82 8.17 40.63
N LEU A 481 1.55 7.00 40.05
CA LEU A 481 0.26 6.30 40.18
C LEU A 481 0.28 5.27 41.32
N ALA A 482 -0.91 4.78 41.69
CA ALA A 482 -1.09 3.73 42.69
C ALA A 482 -0.19 2.50 42.46
N GLU A 483 0.30 1.91 43.55
CA GLU A 483 1.17 0.72 43.49
C GLU A 483 0.34 -0.57 43.46
N VAL A 484 0.82 -1.56 42.71
CA VAL A 484 0.29 -2.93 42.72
C VAL A 484 1.15 -3.76 43.67
N ALA A 485 0.54 -4.30 44.72
CA ALA A 485 1.27 -5.06 45.73
C ALA A 485 1.90 -6.34 45.13
N GLY A 486 3.18 -6.59 45.45
CA GLY A 486 3.90 -7.80 45.03
C GLY A 486 4.28 -7.85 43.55
N LEU A 487 4.29 -6.71 42.85
CA LEU A 487 4.70 -6.64 41.44
C LEU A 487 6.24 -6.69 41.32
N THR A 488 6.79 -7.87 41.00
CA THR A 488 8.24 -8.11 40.86
C THR A 488 8.70 -8.28 39.41
N VAL A 489 7.75 -8.55 38.50
CA VAL A 489 7.93 -8.71 37.05
C VAL A 489 7.07 -7.66 36.34
N PRO A 490 7.51 -7.09 35.20
CA PRO A 490 6.69 -6.16 34.42
C PRO A 490 5.29 -6.73 34.09
N PRO A 491 4.26 -5.88 33.98
CA PRO A 491 2.92 -6.31 33.56
C PRO A 491 2.93 -7.02 32.22
N SER A 492 1.99 -7.95 32.03
CA SER A 492 1.83 -8.66 30.75
C SER A 492 1.30 -7.73 29.65
N SER A 493 0.39 -6.81 30.01
CA SER A 493 -0.09 -5.72 29.17
C SER A 493 -0.71 -4.62 30.03
N TRP A 494 -0.83 -3.41 29.49
CA TRP A 494 -1.49 -2.29 30.14
C TRP A 494 -1.92 -1.25 29.09
N CYS A 495 -2.91 -0.42 29.43
CA CYS A 495 -3.38 0.67 28.59
C CYS A 495 -3.89 1.85 29.42
N VAL A 496 -3.99 3.01 28.78
CA VAL A 496 -4.38 4.27 29.43
C VAL A 496 -5.83 4.60 29.14
N ILE A 497 -6.60 4.87 30.18
CA ILE A 497 -8.01 5.27 30.08
C ILE A 497 -8.14 6.67 30.69
N SER A 498 -8.46 7.66 29.86
CA SER A 498 -8.62 9.05 30.29
C SER A 498 -10.07 9.51 30.15
N GLU A 499 -10.74 9.77 31.27
CA GLU A 499 -12.15 10.23 31.30
C GLU A 499 -12.27 11.49 32.16
N ASP A 500 -12.85 12.56 31.63
CA ASP A 500 -13.18 13.81 32.34
C ASP A 500 -12.06 14.34 33.29
N ARG A 501 -10.84 14.43 32.75
CA ARG A 501 -9.60 14.87 33.46
C ARG A 501 -9.00 13.88 34.46
N HIS A 502 -9.56 12.67 34.57
CA HIS A 502 -9.00 11.59 35.36
C HIS A 502 -8.29 10.56 34.47
N THR A 503 -6.96 10.53 34.56
CA THR A 503 -6.14 9.48 33.95
C THR A 503 -6.10 8.25 34.85
N ARG A 504 -6.42 7.09 34.28
CA ARG A 504 -6.32 5.79 34.93
C ARG A 504 -5.48 4.87 34.04
N VAL A 505 -4.82 3.90 34.65
CA VAL A 505 -4.11 2.84 33.93
C VAL A 505 -4.79 1.52 34.25
N LEU A 506 -5.23 0.83 33.20
CA LEU A 506 -5.63 -0.56 33.30
C LEU A 506 -4.40 -1.42 33.06
N MET A 507 -4.12 -2.34 33.96
CA MET A 507 -2.93 -3.18 33.93
C MET A 507 -3.32 -4.65 34.12
N ALA A 508 -2.74 -5.54 33.32
CA ALA A 508 -2.81 -6.97 33.51
C ALA A 508 -1.55 -7.52 34.17
N ARG A 509 -1.76 -8.46 35.11
CA ARG A 509 -0.75 -9.36 35.65
C ARG A 509 -1.22 -10.79 35.42
N GLY A 510 -0.89 -11.34 34.26
CA GLY A 510 -1.50 -12.60 33.82
C GLY A 510 -2.97 -12.35 33.48
N SER A 511 -3.88 -13.13 34.07
CA SER A 511 -5.32 -12.97 33.93
C SER A 511 -5.93 -11.90 34.85
N ASP A 512 -5.21 -11.50 35.91
CA ASP A 512 -5.70 -10.52 36.88
C ASP A 512 -5.60 -9.10 36.32
N LEU A 513 -6.69 -8.34 36.39
CA LEU A 513 -6.74 -6.93 36.00
C LEU A 513 -6.73 -6.00 37.21
N TYR A 514 -5.97 -4.91 37.10
CA TYR A 514 -5.85 -3.86 38.11
C TYR A 514 -6.07 -2.48 37.49
N LEU A 515 -6.80 -1.62 38.19
CA LEU A 515 -7.01 -0.22 37.84
C LEU A 515 -6.19 0.68 38.76
N LEU A 516 -5.23 1.39 38.19
CA LEU A 516 -4.36 2.33 38.88
C LEU A 516 -4.90 3.75 38.69
N LYS A 517 -5.01 4.49 39.79
CA LYS A 517 -5.47 5.89 39.82
C LYS A 517 -4.42 6.77 40.48
N HIS A 518 -4.37 8.04 40.11
CA HIS A 518 -3.39 8.99 40.66
C HIS A 518 -3.68 9.39 42.13
N SER A 519 -4.95 9.44 42.53
CA SER A 519 -5.36 9.87 43.88
C SER A 519 -5.28 8.76 44.94
N GLU A 520 -4.83 7.57 44.56
CA GLU A 520 -4.97 6.35 45.36
C GLU A 520 -3.59 5.74 45.64
N GLN A 521 -3.41 5.16 46.82
CA GLN A 521 -2.14 4.50 47.17
C GLN A 521 -2.02 3.09 46.59
N HIS A 522 -3.14 2.37 46.49
CA HIS A 522 -3.19 0.98 46.03
C HIS A 522 -4.06 0.82 44.79
N ALA A 523 -3.64 -0.07 43.89
CA ALA A 523 -4.42 -0.41 42.71
C ALA A 523 -5.67 -1.25 43.08
N PHE A 524 -6.76 -1.06 42.33
CA PHE A 524 -8.01 -1.76 42.56
C PHE A 524 -8.11 -2.98 41.65
N PRO A 525 -8.42 -4.19 42.15
CA PRO A 525 -8.69 -5.33 41.29
C PRO A 525 -9.97 -5.08 40.48
N VAL A 526 -9.95 -5.46 39.22
CA VAL A 526 -11.09 -5.36 38.30
C VAL A 526 -11.59 -6.77 38.01
N GLY A 527 -12.81 -7.07 38.46
CA GLY A 527 -13.47 -8.33 38.14
C GLY A 527 -13.91 -8.33 36.68
N LEU A 528 -13.36 -9.24 35.89
CA LEU A 528 -13.77 -9.49 34.52
C LEU A 528 -13.75 -10.99 34.24
N ASP A 529 -14.90 -11.52 33.82
CA ASP A 529 -15.02 -12.93 33.44
C ASP A 529 -14.44 -13.12 32.03
N LEU A 530 -13.17 -13.54 31.99
CA LEU A 530 -12.50 -14.03 30.78
C LEU A 530 -12.84 -15.51 30.55
N ARG A 531 -12.64 -15.99 29.32
CA ARG A 531 -12.88 -17.40 28.97
C ARG A 531 -12.08 -18.36 29.86
N GLU A 532 -12.68 -19.51 30.20
CA GLU A 532 -12.02 -20.57 30.95
C GLU A 532 -10.67 -20.95 30.32
N ASN A 533 -9.65 -21.13 31.17
CA ASN A 533 -8.24 -21.41 30.83
C ASN A 533 -7.41 -20.23 30.30
N THR A 534 -7.95 -19.00 30.28
CA THR A 534 -7.14 -17.81 29.97
C THR A 534 -6.06 -17.62 31.03
N GLN A 535 -4.78 -17.66 30.64
CA GLN A 535 -3.67 -17.49 31.58
C GLN A 535 -3.16 -16.05 31.60
N SER A 536 -3.29 -15.32 30.48
CA SER A 536 -2.77 -13.96 30.39
C SER A 536 -3.52 -13.09 29.40
N VAL A 537 -3.76 -11.84 29.77
CA VAL A 537 -4.02 -10.77 28.80
C VAL A 537 -2.68 -10.30 28.26
N VAL A 538 -2.48 -10.42 26.95
CA VAL A 538 -1.19 -10.19 26.29
C VAL A 538 -1.13 -8.85 25.55
N GLU A 539 -2.27 -8.31 25.11
CA GLU A 539 -2.32 -6.97 24.50
C GLU A 539 -3.62 -6.24 24.84
N MET A 540 -3.57 -4.91 24.94
CA MET A 540 -4.73 -4.06 25.23
C MET A 540 -4.76 -2.83 24.35
N ALA A 541 -5.96 -2.38 23.98
CA ALA A 541 -6.15 -1.15 23.23
C ALA A 541 -7.37 -0.38 23.73
N VAL A 542 -7.29 0.95 23.76
CA VAL A 542 -8.39 1.83 24.19
C VAL A 542 -8.86 2.66 23.01
N SER A 543 -10.18 2.86 22.89
CA SER A 543 -10.77 3.65 21.82
C SER A 543 -10.38 5.12 21.94
N HIS A 544 -10.38 5.84 20.82
CA HIS A 544 -9.97 7.25 20.79
C HIS A 544 -10.75 8.14 21.79
N ASN A 545 -12.04 7.84 21.99
CA ASN A 545 -12.90 8.53 22.95
C ASN A 545 -12.76 8.04 24.41
N ASN A 546 -11.84 7.10 24.69
CA ASN A 546 -11.58 6.49 26.00
C ASN A 546 -12.77 5.74 26.64
N ARG A 547 -13.81 5.40 25.87
CA ARG A 547 -15.03 4.75 26.39
C ARG A 547 -15.07 3.24 26.18
N HIS A 548 -14.19 2.71 25.34
CA HIS A 548 -14.17 1.30 24.98
C HIS A 548 -12.75 0.75 25.09
N VAL A 549 -12.65 -0.52 25.41
CA VAL A 549 -11.38 -1.23 25.58
C VAL A 549 -11.46 -2.60 24.92
N ALA A 550 -10.34 -3.00 24.34
CA ALA A 550 -10.14 -4.29 23.72
C ALA A 550 -9.00 -5.00 24.43
N LEU A 551 -9.21 -6.27 24.79
CA LEU A 551 -8.25 -7.12 25.48
C LEU A 551 -8.00 -8.34 24.62
N PHE A 552 -6.75 -8.61 24.30
CA PHE A 552 -6.34 -9.79 23.57
C PHE A 552 -5.62 -10.77 24.50
N THR A 553 -6.02 -12.03 24.47
CA THR A 553 -5.59 -13.07 25.41
C THR A 553 -4.58 -14.02 24.79
N ASP A 554 -3.86 -14.77 25.63
CA ASP A 554 -2.93 -15.83 25.25
C ASP A 554 -3.59 -16.99 24.48
N LEU A 555 -4.91 -17.15 24.60
CA LEU A 555 -5.70 -18.12 23.85
C LEU A 555 -6.10 -17.64 22.44
N GLY A 556 -5.77 -16.41 22.05
CA GLY A 556 -6.19 -15.84 20.76
C GLY A 556 -7.59 -15.23 20.76
N HIS A 557 -8.17 -14.96 21.94
CA HIS A 557 -9.47 -14.29 22.03
C HIS A 557 -9.33 -12.80 22.17
N LEU A 558 -10.08 -12.07 21.35
CA LEU A 558 -10.27 -10.64 21.42
C LEU A 558 -11.58 -10.33 22.15
N TRP A 559 -11.48 -9.90 23.41
CA TRP A 559 -12.58 -9.39 24.19
C TRP A 559 -12.75 -7.89 23.91
N ILE A 560 -13.97 -7.43 23.62
CA ILE A 560 -14.28 -6.02 23.37
C ILE A 560 -15.41 -5.58 24.30
N GLY A 561 -15.22 -4.46 25.00
CA GLY A 561 -16.22 -3.94 25.94
C GLY A 561 -16.05 -2.46 26.29
N SER A 562 -16.83 -2.02 27.27
CA SER A 562 -16.74 -0.67 27.83
C SER A 562 -15.48 -0.51 28.69
N ALA A 563 -14.93 0.70 28.72
CA ALA A 563 -13.71 1.01 29.48
C ALA A 563 -13.86 0.86 31.00
N ASP A 564 -15.10 0.86 31.51
CA ASP A 564 -15.43 0.59 32.91
C ASP A 564 -15.61 -0.91 33.21
N MET A 565 -15.40 -1.79 32.22
CA MET A 565 -15.56 -3.24 32.27
C MET A 565 -16.97 -3.75 32.62
N ARG A 566 -17.97 -2.87 32.61
CA ARG A 566 -19.35 -3.27 32.97
C ARG A 566 -20.12 -3.93 31.83
N LYS A 567 -19.75 -3.63 30.59
CA LYS A 567 -20.46 -4.12 29.40
C LYS A 567 -19.49 -4.79 28.44
N LYS A 568 -19.67 -6.09 28.27
CA LYS A 568 -19.07 -6.86 27.17
C LYS A 568 -19.89 -6.62 25.89
N TYR A 569 -19.22 -6.29 24.80
CA TYR A 569 -19.85 -6.16 23.48
C TYR A 569 -19.75 -7.47 22.71
N CYS A 570 -18.54 -8.01 22.60
CA CYS A 570 -18.28 -9.29 21.96
C CYS A 570 -17.00 -9.94 22.51
N GLU A 571 -16.86 -11.23 22.25
CA GLU A 571 -15.60 -11.96 22.40
C GLU A 571 -15.39 -12.77 21.14
N PHE A 572 -14.32 -12.48 20.42
CA PHE A 572 -14.04 -12.99 19.08
C PHE A 572 -12.81 -13.89 19.12
N ASP A 573 -12.90 -15.09 18.56
CA ASP A 573 -11.77 -16.02 18.43
C ASP A 573 -11.03 -15.72 17.12
N THR A 574 -9.82 -15.17 17.22
CA THR A 574 -9.01 -14.80 16.05
C THR A 574 -8.41 -16.00 15.33
N LYS A 575 -8.50 -17.21 15.92
CA LYS A 575 -7.79 -18.43 15.48
C LYS A 575 -6.26 -18.30 15.49
N CYS A 576 -5.73 -17.20 16.04
CA CYS A 576 -4.32 -16.90 16.07
C CYS A 576 -3.93 -16.54 17.52
N PRO A 577 -3.36 -17.46 18.31
CA PRO A 577 -2.97 -17.19 19.69
C PRO A 577 -1.68 -16.36 19.81
N SER A 578 -1.00 -16.06 18.70
CA SER A 578 0.20 -15.23 18.73
C SER A 578 -0.14 -13.78 19.07
N ARG A 579 0.74 -13.10 19.82
CA ARG A 579 0.56 -11.70 20.19
C ARG A 579 0.55 -10.81 18.93
N PRO A 580 -0.46 -9.95 18.72
CA PRO A 580 -0.45 -8.99 17.62
C PRO A 580 0.74 -8.05 17.73
N ARG A 581 1.29 -7.63 16.59
CA ARG A 581 2.31 -6.57 16.52
C ARG A 581 1.75 -5.24 16.99
N GLN A 582 0.53 -4.92 16.57
CA GLN A 582 -0.23 -3.77 17.04
C GLN A 582 -1.70 -4.15 17.22
N LEU A 583 -2.31 -3.63 18.28
CA LEU A 583 -3.74 -3.70 18.50
C LEU A 583 -4.22 -2.27 18.71
N VAL A 584 -5.10 -1.79 17.83
CA VAL A 584 -5.56 -0.39 17.84
C VAL A 584 -7.05 -0.30 17.57
N TRP A 585 -7.67 0.81 17.94
CA TRP A 585 -9.07 1.06 17.61
C TRP A 585 -9.20 1.81 16.29
N CYS A 586 -10.17 1.39 15.48
CA CYS A 586 -10.69 2.11 14.32
C CYS A 586 -11.87 2.96 14.77
N GLY A 587 -11.59 4.23 15.07
CA GLY A 587 -12.53 5.14 15.71
C GLY A 587 -13.06 4.57 17.02
N THR A 588 -14.36 4.26 17.06
CA THR A 588 -15.07 3.75 18.26
C THR A 588 -15.89 2.49 18.00
N GLU A 589 -15.81 1.94 16.79
CA GLU A 589 -16.71 0.90 16.30
C GLU A 589 -16.02 -0.45 16.09
N ALA A 590 -14.72 -0.45 15.83
CA ALA A 590 -13.97 -1.64 15.52
C ALA A 590 -12.56 -1.59 16.10
N VAL A 591 -11.98 -2.77 16.26
CA VAL A 591 -10.62 -3.02 16.71
C VAL A 591 -9.86 -3.64 15.56
N VAL A 592 -8.64 -3.14 15.31
CA VAL A 592 -7.73 -3.64 14.29
C VAL A 592 -6.57 -4.33 14.99
N GLY A 593 -6.42 -5.63 14.75
CA GLY A 593 -5.24 -6.39 15.12
C GLY A 593 -4.34 -6.59 13.90
N HIS A 594 -3.04 -6.42 14.09
CA HIS A 594 -2.02 -6.60 13.06
C HIS A 594 -1.09 -7.75 13.40
N TRP A 595 -0.93 -8.69 12.47
CA TRP A 595 0.04 -9.78 12.53
C TRP A 595 0.78 -9.83 11.19
N ASP A 596 2.09 -9.53 11.18
CA ASP A 596 2.92 -9.59 9.99
C ASP A 596 2.36 -8.85 8.76
N ALA A 597 1.76 -9.57 7.82
CA ALA A 597 1.14 -9.05 6.60
C ALA A 597 -0.38 -8.87 6.72
N VAL A 598 -1.01 -9.34 7.79
CA VAL A 598 -2.46 -9.42 7.94
C VAL A 598 -2.98 -8.40 8.94
N LEU A 599 -3.99 -7.65 8.52
CA LEU A 599 -4.84 -6.84 9.39
C LEU A 599 -6.21 -7.48 9.53
N LEU A 600 -6.61 -7.80 10.75
CA LEU A 600 -7.95 -8.26 11.09
C LEU A 600 -8.69 -7.11 11.76
N VAL A 601 -9.80 -6.69 11.17
CA VAL A 601 -10.70 -5.67 11.73
C VAL A 601 -11.94 -6.35 12.26
N VAL A 602 -12.19 -6.24 13.56
CA VAL A 602 -13.35 -6.83 14.25
C VAL A 602 -14.22 -5.71 14.83
N ASN A 603 -15.50 -5.68 14.47
CA ASN A 603 -16.43 -4.71 15.04
C ASN A 603 -16.95 -5.13 16.42
N ARG A 604 -17.65 -4.22 17.12
CA ARG A 604 -18.24 -4.50 18.44
C ARG A 604 -19.30 -5.61 18.44
N GLN A 605 -19.82 -6.00 17.28
CA GLN A 605 -20.78 -7.09 17.11
C GLN A 605 -20.11 -8.45 16.85
N GLY A 606 -18.78 -8.48 16.66
CA GLY A 606 -18.02 -9.69 16.33
C GLY A 606 -17.99 -10.03 14.84
N GLU A 607 -18.49 -9.15 13.97
CA GLU A 607 -18.26 -9.27 12.53
C GLU A 607 -16.84 -8.80 12.20
N PHE A 608 -16.22 -9.40 11.19
CA PHE A 608 -14.83 -9.11 10.87
C PHE A 608 -14.54 -9.05 9.37
N ILE A 609 -13.45 -8.36 9.03
CA ILE A 609 -12.83 -8.33 7.71
C ILE A 609 -11.31 -8.44 7.86
N ASN A 610 -10.67 -9.12 6.90
CA ASN A 610 -9.22 -9.21 6.81
C ASN A 610 -8.71 -8.38 5.63
N TYR A 611 -7.56 -7.74 5.82
CA TYR A 611 -6.78 -7.13 4.76
C TYR A 611 -5.37 -7.72 4.78
N SER A 612 -4.91 -8.16 3.61
CA SER A 612 -3.53 -8.60 3.42
C SER A 612 -2.68 -7.47 2.83
N TYR A 613 -1.42 -7.41 3.24
CA TYR A 613 -0.45 -6.42 2.80
C TYR A 613 0.82 -7.09 2.29
N ASP A 614 1.28 -6.64 1.13
CA ASP A 614 2.51 -7.12 0.51
C ASP A 614 3.79 -6.68 1.26
N SER A 615 3.70 -5.72 2.18
CA SER A 615 4.84 -5.18 2.94
C SER A 615 4.46 -4.98 4.40
N PRO A 616 5.45 -4.93 5.33
CA PRO A 616 5.16 -4.60 6.72
C PRO A 616 4.38 -3.29 6.81
N VAL A 617 3.40 -3.25 7.72
CA VAL A 617 2.58 -2.08 7.96
C VAL A 617 2.74 -1.56 9.38
N HIS A 618 2.46 -0.28 9.55
CA HIS A 618 2.37 0.37 10.85
C HIS A 618 1.00 1.04 10.98
N LEU A 619 0.29 0.72 12.06
CA LEU A 619 -1.04 1.24 12.37
C LEU A 619 -0.97 2.50 13.22
N LEU A 620 -1.76 3.49 12.84
CA LEU A 620 -1.89 4.76 13.54
C LEU A 620 -3.37 5.04 13.82
N PRO A 621 -3.86 4.86 15.05
CA PRO A 621 -5.25 5.12 15.38
C PRO A 621 -5.57 6.61 15.30
N GLU A 622 -6.70 6.94 14.68
CA GLU A 622 -7.25 8.29 14.56
C GLU A 622 -8.67 8.36 15.15
N MET A 623 -9.25 9.55 15.19
CA MET A 623 -10.59 9.75 15.78
C MET A 623 -11.72 9.07 14.99
N ASP A 624 -11.55 8.96 13.67
CA ASP A 624 -12.51 8.48 12.69
C ASP A 624 -12.11 7.15 12.04
N GLY A 625 -10.86 6.70 12.21
CA GLY A 625 -10.34 5.49 11.59
C GLY A 625 -8.97 5.06 12.09
N VAL A 626 -8.26 4.32 11.25
CA VAL A 626 -6.86 3.92 11.42
C VAL A 626 -6.13 4.25 10.13
N ARG A 627 -5.03 4.99 10.24
CA ARG A 627 -4.09 5.12 9.13
C ARG A 627 -3.17 3.91 9.10
N VAL A 628 -2.98 3.35 7.92
CA VAL A 628 -2.08 2.22 7.68
C VAL A 628 -0.94 2.70 6.82
N LEU A 629 0.26 2.75 7.39
CA LEU A 629 1.48 3.09 6.67
C LEU A 629 2.17 1.83 6.20
N SER A 630 2.55 1.79 4.93
CA SER A 630 3.36 0.73 4.33
C SER A 630 4.60 1.31 3.65
N ALA A 631 5.42 0.45 3.04
CA ALA A 631 6.55 0.90 2.23
C ALA A 631 6.11 1.71 0.99
N PHE A 632 4.85 1.55 0.55
CA PHE A 632 4.35 2.08 -0.73
C PHE A 632 3.12 2.97 -0.59
N THR A 633 2.31 2.78 0.45
CA THR A 633 0.99 3.39 0.59
C THR A 633 0.77 3.92 2.00
N HIS A 634 0.01 5.00 2.09
CA HIS A 634 -0.59 5.52 3.31
C HIS A 634 -2.09 5.43 3.11
N GLU A 635 -2.74 4.53 3.81
CA GLU A 635 -4.16 4.22 3.65
C GLU A 635 -4.94 4.65 4.88
N MET A 636 -6.25 4.84 4.72
CA MET A 636 -7.19 5.03 5.82
C MET A 636 -8.19 3.87 5.82
N ILE A 637 -8.38 3.25 6.98
CA ILE A 637 -9.48 2.34 7.27
C ILE A 637 -10.42 3.09 8.23
N GLN A 638 -11.65 3.38 7.82
CA GLN A 638 -12.61 4.14 8.64
C GLN A 638 -14.02 3.59 8.53
N LYS A 639 -14.92 3.95 9.46
CA LYS A 639 -16.34 3.64 9.32
C LYS A 639 -16.91 4.37 8.09
N VAL A 640 -17.69 3.68 7.26
CA VAL A 640 -18.45 4.36 6.19
C VAL A 640 -19.40 5.39 6.84
N PRO A 641 -19.27 6.70 6.56
CA PRO A 641 -20.14 7.70 7.17
C PRO A 641 -21.61 7.47 6.82
N LEU A 642 -22.51 7.73 7.77
CA LEU A 642 -23.95 7.50 7.57
C LEU A 642 -24.51 8.23 6.35
N VAL A 643 -24.04 9.46 6.10
CA VAL A 643 -24.47 10.26 4.95
C VAL A 643 -24.08 9.58 3.63
N VAL A 644 -22.92 8.93 3.59
CA VAL A 644 -22.49 8.18 2.41
C VAL A 644 -23.35 6.94 2.23
N GLN A 645 -23.62 6.18 3.30
CA GLN A 645 -24.55 5.04 3.24
C GLN A 645 -25.94 5.47 2.75
N GLN A 646 -26.41 6.63 3.22
CA GLN A 646 -27.66 7.26 2.82
C GLN A 646 -27.67 7.67 1.35
N ILE A 647 -26.56 8.16 0.78
CA ILE A 647 -26.46 8.49 -0.64
C ILE A 647 -26.52 7.21 -1.50
N PHE A 648 -25.80 6.16 -1.11
CA PHE A 648 -25.62 4.96 -1.92
C PHE A 648 -26.60 3.82 -1.63
N ARG A 649 -27.51 3.96 -0.65
CA ARG A 649 -28.56 2.96 -0.43
C ARG A 649 -29.42 2.82 -1.68
N ILE A 650 -29.86 1.60 -1.96
CA ILE A 650 -30.75 1.30 -3.08
C ILE A 650 -32.03 2.16 -2.96
N ASN A 651 -32.44 2.79 -4.06
CA ASN A 651 -33.57 3.70 -4.11
C ASN A 651 -33.46 4.88 -3.13
N SER A 652 -32.24 5.37 -2.88
CA SER A 652 -32.08 6.54 -2.03
C SER A 652 -32.78 7.77 -2.61
N THR A 653 -33.71 8.31 -1.84
CA THR A 653 -34.36 9.60 -2.07
C THR A 653 -33.70 10.74 -1.30
N GLU A 654 -32.49 10.54 -0.78
CA GLU A 654 -31.75 11.59 -0.08
C GLU A 654 -31.27 12.65 -1.08
N PRO A 655 -31.27 13.95 -0.73
CA PRO A 655 -30.81 15.01 -1.63
C PRO A 655 -29.42 14.77 -2.23
N GLY A 656 -28.51 14.16 -1.45
CA GLY A 656 -27.17 13.81 -1.91
C GLY A 656 -27.13 12.72 -2.99
N SER A 657 -28.10 11.80 -3.00
CA SER A 657 -28.26 10.77 -4.04
C SER A 657 -28.61 11.41 -5.38
N TYR A 658 -29.62 12.30 -5.38
CA TYR A 658 -30.02 13.03 -6.60
C TYR A 658 -28.90 13.92 -7.14
N LEU A 659 -28.16 14.60 -6.25
CA LEU A 659 -27.03 15.43 -6.66
C LEU A 659 -25.90 14.60 -7.29
N LEU A 660 -25.62 13.42 -6.74
CA LEU A 660 -24.63 12.50 -7.29
C LEU A 660 -25.04 12.02 -8.69
N GLU A 661 -26.29 11.61 -8.87
CA GLU A 661 -26.80 11.19 -10.19
C GLU A 661 -26.80 12.35 -11.20
N ALA A 662 -27.20 13.55 -10.79
CA ALA A 662 -27.11 14.74 -11.64
C ALA A 662 -25.66 15.05 -12.05
N SER A 663 -24.71 14.92 -11.12
CA SER A 663 -23.27 15.10 -11.40
C SER A 663 -22.74 14.06 -12.40
N LYS A 664 -23.09 12.78 -12.23
CA LYS A 664 -22.74 11.71 -13.18
C LYS A 664 -23.27 12.03 -14.59
N GLN A 665 -24.52 12.46 -14.70
CA GLN A 665 -25.12 12.83 -15.99
C GLN A 665 -24.49 14.08 -16.61
N PHE A 666 -24.06 15.04 -15.79
CA PHE A 666 -23.36 16.23 -16.25
C PHE A 666 -22.00 15.89 -16.88
N GLN A 667 -21.27 14.95 -16.28
CA GLN A 667 -19.92 14.52 -16.70
C GLN A 667 -19.91 13.68 -17.99
N VAL A 668 -21.07 13.20 -18.47
CA VAL A 668 -21.16 12.50 -19.76
C VAL A 668 -20.81 13.46 -20.92
N PRO A 669 -19.82 13.14 -21.77
CA PRO A 669 -19.40 14.00 -22.89
C PRO A 669 -20.55 14.33 -23.85
N LEU A 670 -20.52 15.53 -24.43
CA LEU A 670 -21.55 16.04 -25.37
C LEU A 670 -21.76 15.14 -26.60
N ARG A 671 -20.75 14.37 -27.04
CA ARG A 671 -20.88 13.44 -28.19
C ARG A 671 -21.84 12.27 -27.91
N SER A 672 -21.99 11.85 -26.66
CA SER A 672 -22.98 10.83 -26.23
C SER A 672 -24.38 11.40 -25.98
N LYS A 673 -24.52 12.74 -25.90
CA LYS A 673 -25.84 13.39 -25.70
C LYS A 673 -26.68 13.39 -26.97
N GLN A 674 -26.08 13.27 -28.16
CA GLN A 674 -26.80 13.24 -29.43
C GLN A 674 -27.67 11.98 -29.63
N THR A 675 -27.28 10.85 -29.02
CA THR A 675 -28.09 9.62 -29.06
C THR A 675 -29.22 9.62 -28.02
N LEU A 676 -29.12 10.42 -26.96
CA LEU A 676 -30.13 10.55 -25.89
C LEU A 676 -31.15 11.67 -26.12
N TYR A 677 -30.92 12.53 -27.11
CA TYR A 677 -31.84 13.61 -27.46
C TYR A 677 -33.19 13.12 -28.02
N ASN A 678 -33.31 11.85 -28.42
CA ASN A 678 -34.58 11.27 -28.89
C ASN A 678 -35.39 10.51 -27.82
N SER A 679 -34.81 10.19 -26.66
CA SER A 679 -35.53 9.44 -25.60
C SER A 679 -35.92 10.29 -24.38
N SER A 680 -35.21 11.39 -24.13
CA SER A 680 -35.35 12.18 -22.89
C SER A 680 -36.42 13.28 -22.97
N TYR A 681 -36.85 13.63 -24.18
CA TYR A 681 -37.88 14.67 -24.40
C TYR A 681 -39.29 14.23 -23.99
N VAL A 682 -39.50 12.92 -23.79
CA VAL A 682 -40.81 12.35 -23.41
C VAL A 682 -41.05 12.38 -21.89
N GLN A 683 -40.01 12.41 -21.05
CA GLN A 683 -40.19 12.40 -19.58
C GLN A 683 -40.20 13.80 -18.94
N ILE A 684 -39.44 14.76 -19.48
CA ILE A 684 -39.42 16.13 -18.93
C ILE A 684 -40.73 16.87 -19.24
N THR A 685 -41.30 16.65 -20.42
CA THR A 685 -42.61 17.25 -20.80
C THR A 685 -43.80 16.68 -20.04
N ALA A 686 -43.68 15.48 -19.46
CA ALA A 686 -44.72 14.89 -18.60
C ALA A 686 -44.73 15.51 -17.18
N TRP A 687 -43.57 15.94 -16.67
CA TRP A 687 -43.47 16.59 -15.37
C TRP A 687 -44.00 18.03 -15.38
N GLU A 688 -43.67 18.80 -16.42
CA GLU A 688 -44.17 20.18 -16.59
C GLU A 688 -45.69 20.25 -16.79
N ARG A 689 -46.30 19.29 -17.52
CA ARG A 689 -47.77 19.24 -17.69
C ARG A 689 -48.53 18.81 -16.44
N ALA A 690 -47.88 18.12 -15.50
CA ALA A 690 -48.52 17.65 -14.27
C ALA A 690 -48.48 18.69 -13.14
N HIS A 691 -47.53 19.64 -13.16
CA HIS A 691 -47.29 20.58 -12.05
C HIS A 691 -47.59 22.05 -12.38
N TYR A 692 -47.85 22.39 -13.66
CA TYR A 692 -48.33 23.72 -14.05
C TYR A 692 -49.47 23.59 -15.07
N PRO A 693 -50.75 23.56 -14.63
CA PRO A 693 -51.88 23.78 -15.53
C PRO A 693 -51.77 25.22 -16.06
N LYS A 694 -51.90 25.37 -17.38
CA LYS A 694 -51.94 26.68 -18.05
C LYS A 694 -53.08 27.52 -17.48
N GLU A 695 -52.76 28.73 -17.03
CA GLU A 695 -53.56 29.94 -17.30
C GLU A 695 -52.82 30.81 -18.32
#